data_AF-A0A6N0ZIH4-F1
#
_entry.id   AF-A0A6N0ZIH4-F1
#
_cell.length_a   1.000
_cell.length_b   1.000
_cell.length_c   1.000
_cell.angle_alpha   90.00
_cell.angle_beta   90.00
_cell.angle_gamma   90.00
#
_symmetry.space_group_name_H-M   'P 1'
#
loop_
_entity.id
_entity.type
_entity.pdbx_description
1 polymer ?
#
loop_
_entity_poly.entity_id
_entity_poly.type
_entity_poly.pdbx_seq_one_letter_code
_entity_poly.pdbx_strand_id
1 'polypeptide(L)'
;MAAPARGGKQGRWRIPRHGSQCDRRSGAAGRRRADRRRPAERLPARRQSRRSAWRRGRAGARRVRSALPRARSARTCHARLASGRSLLVPRAGRPVATALHCRHSGSRVCPRPLAAASRRRRLEGDRARSRGVLGICRHRPCAASAPGWLQAPFRRWAGDRILRPEYRSRRHRRRPGRRGAARRRARGERAGGRRCARTGPDVGAGRTHGRFRGVARVNPESLLLTDLYQFTMLQAYFARAMNETAVFEFFVRKLPEQRNFLVAAGLEQVLDHLENARFSADELDWLRDCGRFRPDFVASLADWHFSGDVDALPEGTLCFADEPLLRVIAPTREAQLVETRIINLLQFQTMIAAKAVRCVLAAAGRTLVDFGLRRSHGAEAGLLSARASHLAGFTGTATVLAGKRWGIPLFGTMAHSYIEAHDSESESFEHFARSQPAGSTLLIDTYDTEQAARKLLTLLPKLAAEGRQVNAVRIDSGDLGEHARRVRAILDAGGQAQVRILASGNLDEYGIRDLLQAGAPIDGFGVGTRMNTSADKPYLDCAYKLQEYAGTPRRKRSEGKLTWPGRKRICRRYHADGTMAGDTLTVVGDQQAAGDLLLPVMRNGRRLAPSPPLSAVRAHLRDELARLPEPLQRLAAAPPYPVTVAPALKQLAEAADRATGLQP
;
A
#
# COMPACT_ATOMS: atom_id res chain seq x y z
N MET A 1 -55.92 -35.97 -45.24
CA MET A 1 -55.38 -36.57 -46.48
C MET A 1 -53.88 -36.29 -46.54
N ALA A 2 -53.08 -37.21 -47.08
CA ALA A 2 -51.64 -37.11 -47.38
C ALA A 2 -50.63 -36.82 -46.22
N ALA A 3 -49.45 -37.41 -46.35
CA ALA A 3 -48.23 -37.35 -45.49
C ALA A 3 -47.04 -37.90 -46.36
N PRO A 4 -45.80 -38.18 -45.86
CA PRO A 4 -45.12 -37.88 -44.59
C PRO A 4 -43.88 -36.94 -44.84
N ALA A 5 -42.58 -37.10 -44.47
CA ALA A 5 -41.81 -38.12 -43.74
C ALA A 5 -40.40 -37.66 -43.27
N ARG A 6 -39.88 -38.32 -42.21
CA ARG A 6 -38.46 -38.68 -41.89
C ARG A 6 -37.33 -37.62 -41.86
N GLY A 7 -36.50 -37.71 -40.81
CA GLY A 7 -35.08 -37.32 -40.84
C GLY A 7 -34.53 -36.75 -39.52
N GLY A 8 -33.34 -37.18 -39.09
CA GLY A 8 -32.68 -36.58 -37.91
C GLY A 8 -31.33 -37.21 -37.53
N LYS A 9 -30.55 -36.51 -36.70
CA LYS A 9 -29.40 -37.01 -35.90
C LYS A 9 -28.91 -35.92 -34.93
N GLN A 10 -28.41 -36.32 -33.76
CA GLN A 10 -27.75 -35.42 -32.80
C GLN A 10 -26.23 -35.45 -32.96
N GLY A 11 -25.56 -34.30 -32.81
CA GLY A 11 -24.10 -34.19 -32.80
C GLY A 11 -23.56 -33.77 -31.43
N ARG A 12 -22.77 -34.63 -30.78
CA ARG A 12 -21.96 -34.26 -29.60
C ARG A 12 -20.52 -33.98 -30.01
N TRP A 13 -19.97 -32.85 -29.59
CA TRP A 13 -18.54 -32.57 -29.71
C TRP A 13 -17.73 -33.32 -28.64
N ARG A 14 -16.51 -33.73 -29.00
CA ARG A 14 -15.56 -34.47 -28.14
C ARG A 14 -14.40 -33.57 -27.72
N ILE A 15 -13.84 -33.85 -26.55
CA ILE A 15 -12.52 -33.38 -26.12
C ILE A 15 -11.58 -34.60 -26.10
N PRO A 16 -10.38 -34.54 -26.69
CA PRO A 16 -9.44 -35.66 -26.67
C PRO A 16 -8.73 -35.78 -25.31
N ARG A 17 -8.48 -37.02 -24.89
CA ARG A 17 -7.44 -37.35 -23.90
C ARG A 17 -6.41 -38.23 -24.58
N HIS A 18 -5.14 -37.87 -24.50
CA HIS A 18 -4.06 -38.85 -24.62
C HIS A 18 -3.87 -39.55 -23.28
N GLY A 19 -3.40 -40.80 -23.33
CA GLY A 19 -2.96 -41.55 -22.17
C GLY A 19 -1.93 -42.59 -22.58
N SER A 20 -1.20 -43.10 -21.60
CA SER A 20 -0.32 -44.26 -21.74
C SER A 20 -0.69 -45.29 -20.69
N GLN A 21 -0.61 -46.56 -21.09
CA GLN A 21 -0.77 -47.74 -20.23
C GLN A 21 0.58 -48.03 -19.51
N CYS A 22 0.75 -48.98 -18.57
CA CYS A 22 0.00 -50.23 -18.42
C CYS A 22 0.07 -50.87 -17.01
N ASP A 23 -0.96 -51.69 -16.74
CA ASP A 23 -1.02 -52.94 -15.96
C ASP A 23 -0.48 -53.11 -14.50
N ARG A 24 -1.45 -53.45 -13.62
CA ARG A 24 -1.57 -54.66 -12.76
C ARG A 24 -0.35 -55.05 -11.87
N ARG A 25 -0.55 -55.34 -10.58
CA ARG A 25 -1.35 -56.48 -10.07
C ARG A 25 -1.88 -56.29 -8.64
N SER A 26 -2.74 -57.23 -8.23
CA SER A 26 -3.45 -57.32 -6.95
C SER A 26 -2.65 -58.02 -5.83
N GLY A 27 -2.98 -57.74 -4.57
CA GLY A 27 -2.54 -58.52 -3.41
C GLY A 27 -3.08 -57.96 -2.09
N ALA A 28 -3.85 -58.76 -1.36
CA ALA A 28 -4.38 -58.40 -0.04
C ALA A 28 -4.18 -59.55 0.96
N ALA A 29 -3.40 -59.30 2.01
CA ALA A 29 -3.29 -60.14 3.21
C ALA A 29 -2.70 -59.28 4.35
N GLY A 30 -3.07 -59.54 5.60
CA GLY A 30 -2.65 -58.71 6.73
C GLY A 30 -1.95 -59.45 7.87
N ARG A 31 -1.74 -58.70 8.96
CA ARG A 31 -1.41 -59.09 10.35
C ARG A 31 0.06 -59.20 10.79
N ARG A 32 0.22 -58.81 12.07
CA ARG A 32 1.29 -59.09 13.08
C ARG A 32 2.47 -58.11 13.20
N ARG A 33 3.06 -58.15 14.41
CA ARG A 33 3.95 -57.15 15.03
C ARG A 33 5.41 -57.63 15.07
N ALA A 34 6.35 -56.69 14.94
CA ALA A 34 7.63 -56.60 15.67
C ALA A 34 8.12 -55.15 15.45
N ASP A 35 8.18 -54.25 16.43
CA ASP A 35 9.16 -54.17 17.53
C ASP A 35 10.62 -54.48 17.12
N ARG A 36 11.43 -53.42 17.03
CA ARG A 36 12.85 -53.41 17.44
C ARG A 36 13.38 -51.98 17.53
N ARG A 37 13.78 -51.55 18.73
CA ARG A 37 14.63 -50.37 18.96
C ARG A 37 16.10 -50.67 18.63
N ARG A 38 16.87 -49.72 18.08
CA ARG A 38 18.28 -49.39 18.44
C ARG A 38 18.78 -48.13 17.67
N PRO A 39 19.92 -47.50 18.03
CA PRO A 39 19.88 -46.07 18.36
C PRO A 39 20.91 -45.20 17.60
N ALA A 40 21.04 -43.93 18.02
CA ALA A 40 22.04 -42.98 17.53
C ALA A 40 23.48 -43.33 17.97
N GLU A 41 24.45 -42.99 17.12
CA GLU A 41 25.88 -43.07 17.42
C GLU A 41 26.46 -41.72 17.87
N ARG A 42 27.50 -41.79 18.72
CA ARG A 42 28.38 -40.68 19.14
C ARG A 42 29.70 -41.24 19.66
N LEU A 43 30.72 -40.36 19.75
CA LEU A 43 32.06 -40.57 20.32
C LEU A 43 33.06 -41.29 19.38
N PRO A 44 34.38 -41.21 19.63
CA PRO A 44 35.11 -40.42 20.64
C PRO A 44 36.16 -39.45 20.05
N ALA A 45 36.87 -38.73 20.93
CA ALA A 45 38.08 -37.98 20.58
C ALA A 45 39.21 -38.21 21.60
N ARG A 46 40.44 -38.43 21.13
CA ARG A 46 41.75 -38.39 21.86
C ARG A 46 42.82 -37.95 20.84
N ARG A 47 43.68 -36.96 21.17
CA ARG A 47 45.10 -37.08 21.61
C ARG A 47 45.98 -37.91 20.64
N GLN A 48 47.23 -37.51 20.33
CA GLN A 48 48.18 -36.76 21.16
C GLN A 48 49.26 -35.96 20.37
N SER A 49 50.03 -35.16 21.10
CA SER A 49 51.05 -34.17 20.70
C SER A 49 52.32 -34.66 19.98
N ARG A 50 53.00 -33.72 19.27
CA ARG A 50 54.44 -33.45 19.46
C ARG A 50 54.71 -31.94 19.64
N ARG A 51 55.85 -31.59 20.28
CA ARG A 51 56.32 -30.22 20.60
C ARG A 51 57.84 -30.14 20.50
N SER A 52 58.37 -29.09 19.86
CA SER A 52 59.73 -28.50 20.02
C SER A 52 59.89 -27.35 19.00
N ALA A 53 60.74 -26.32 19.10
CA ALA A 53 61.43 -25.62 20.21
C ALA A 53 61.95 -24.25 19.63
N TRP A 54 62.58 -23.28 20.30
CA TRP A 54 62.94 -23.07 21.72
C TRP A 54 62.59 -21.61 22.12
N ARG A 55 63.56 -20.72 22.44
CA ARG A 55 63.43 -19.26 22.67
C ARG A 55 64.83 -18.62 22.90
N ARG A 56 64.93 -17.27 22.77
CA ARG A 56 66.08 -16.35 23.12
C ARG A 56 67.28 -16.39 22.13
N GLY A 57 68.02 -15.30 21.86
CA GLY A 57 67.76 -13.86 22.12
C GLY A 57 69.01 -12.93 22.07
N ARG A 58 68.77 -11.60 22.02
CA ARG A 58 69.68 -10.44 22.27
C ARG A 58 70.79 -10.01 21.25
N ALA A 59 70.85 -8.68 21.09
CA ALA A 59 72.02 -7.79 20.88
C ALA A 59 72.64 -7.56 19.48
N GLY A 60 73.20 -6.34 19.31
CA GLY A 60 73.95 -5.87 18.13
C GLY A 60 73.15 -5.00 17.13
N ALA A 61 73.78 -4.09 16.38
CA ALA A 61 74.19 -2.71 16.73
C ALA A 61 74.99 -2.07 15.56
N ARG A 62 74.77 -0.77 15.25
CA ARG A 62 75.37 0.04 14.13
C ARG A 62 74.88 -0.38 12.71
N ARG A 63 74.57 0.47 11.70
CA ARG A 63 74.91 1.86 11.23
C ARG A 63 76.06 1.97 10.20
N VAL A 64 75.73 2.29 8.94
CA VAL A 64 76.39 3.22 7.95
C VAL A 64 75.30 3.56 6.88
N ARG A 65 74.92 4.84 6.64
CA ARG A 65 75.16 5.74 5.45
C ARG A 65 75.01 5.06 4.06
N SER A 66 74.50 5.69 2.99
CA SER A 66 74.59 7.08 2.47
C SER A 66 73.35 7.42 1.57
N ALA A 67 73.12 8.57 0.92
CA ALA A 67 73.74 9.92 0.82
C ALA A 67 72.66 11.01 0.50
N LEU A 68 73.06 12.30 0.43
CA LEU A 68 72.25 13.47 -0.01
C LEU A 68 72.99 14.23 -1.13
N PRO A 69 72.28 14.93 -2.05
CA PRO A 69 72.15 16.40 -1.94
C PRO A 69 70.71 16.91 -2.23
N ARG A 70 70.18 18.07 -1.81
CA ARG A 70 70.63 19.44 -1.39
C ARG A 70 70.49 20.56 -2.45
N ALA A 71 69.35 21.26 -2.42
CA ALA A 71 69.13 22.70 -2.68
C ALA A 71 67.83 23.09 -1.91
N ARG A 72 67.59 24.24 -1.23
CA ARG A 72 67.85 25.68 -1.44
C ARG A 72 67.14 26.23 -2.70
N SER A 73 66.35 27.33 -2.70
CA SER A 73 65.70 28.20 -1.68
C SER A 73 64.74 29.19 -2.43
N ALA A 74 63.95 30.15 -1.89
CA ALA A 74 63.86 30.77 -0.57
C ALA A 74 62.47 31.47 -0.29
N ARG A 75 62.22 31.78 1.00
CA ARG A 75 61.55 32.97 1.59
C ARG A 75 60.31 33.69 0.93
N THR A 76 59.21 33.70 1.72
CA THR A 76 58.33 34.85 2.10
C THR A 76 57.58 35.71 1.07
N CYS A 77 56.28 35.92 1.31
CA CYS A 77 55.71 37.27 1.56
C CYS A 77 54.36 37.23 2.34
N HIS A 78 53.87 38.38 2.83
CA HIS A 78 52.71 38.51 3.73
C HIS A 78 51.70 39.60 3.23
N ALA A 79 50.41 39.26 3.14
CA ALA A 79 49.23 40.13 3.30
C ALA A 79 47.99 39.22 3.46
N ARG A 80 46.99 39.36 4.35
CA ARG A 80 46.28 40.45 5.07
C ARG A 80 45.27 41.27 4.25
N LEU A 81 43.98 41.05 4.58
CA LEU A 81 42.84 42.00 4.53
C LEU A 81 42.36 42.43 3.11
N ALA A 82 41.14 42.97 2.89
CA ALA A 82 39.82 42.79 3.53
C ALA A 82 38.73 43.51 2.67
N SER A 83 37.44 43.20 2.91
CA SER A 83 36.24 43.89 2.33
C SER A 83 36.05 43.80 0.80
N GLY A 84 34.87 44.06 0.22
CA GLY A 84 33.53 44.26 0.77
C GLY A 84 32.51 44.78 -0.27
N ARG A 85 31.20 44.71 0.04
CA ARG A 85 30.01 45.33 -0.63
C ARG A 85 29.87 45.19 -2.16
N SER A 86 28.84 44.52 -2.68
CA SER A 86 27.42 44.96 -2.76
C SER A 86 27.17 46.17 -3.68
N LEU A 87 26.48 45.94 -4.80
CA LEU A 87 25.75 46.95 -5.59
C LEU A 87 24.50 46.31 -6.23
N LEU A 88 23.51 47.13 -6.61
CA LEU A 88 22.16 46.71 -7.04
C LEU A 88 21.64 47.60 -8.17
N VAL A 89 20.97 46.99 -9.18
CA VAL A 89 19.84 47.60 -9.97
C VAL A 89 20.30 48.76 -10.92
N PRO A 90 19.55 49.23 -11.97
CA PRO A 90 18.17 48.91 -12.45
C PRO A 90 17.94 48.56 -13.95
N ARG A 91 16.76 47.93 -14.19
CA ARG A 91 15.73 48.17 -15.25
C ARG A 91 15.96 48.03 -16.78
N ALA A 92 15.06 47.18 -17.33
CA ALA A 92 14.11 47.44 -18.44
C ALA A 92 14.55 47.32 -19.92
N GLY A 93 13.61 46.87 -20.77
CA GLY A 93 13.73 46.80 -22.24
C GLY A 93 12.99 45.63 -22.89
N ARG A 94 11.88 45.90 -23.58
CA ARG A 94 11.13 45.00 -24.49
C ARG A 94 10.44 45.90 -25.54
N PRO A 95 10.07 45.42 -26.74
CA PRO A 95 10.63 44.35 -27.58
C PRO A 95 10.94 44.89 -29.01
N VAL A 96 11.21 44.01 -30.00
CA VAL A 96 10.72 44.08 -31.41
C VAL A 96 11.19 42.80 -32.14
N ALA A 97 10.60 42.49 -33.31
CA ALA A 97 10.82 41.25 -34.07
C ALA A 97 11.36 41.48 -35.50
N THR A 98 11.63 40.38 -36.23
CA THR A 98 12.05 40.31 -37.65
C THR A 98 13.45 40.90 -37.96
N ALA A 99 14.16 40.52 -39.02
CA ALA A 99 13.75 39.83 -40.27
C ALA A 99 14.88 39.00 -40.93
N LEU A 100 14.50 38.24 -41.98
CA LEU A 100 15.34 37.78 -43.12
C LEU A 100 16.52 36.80 -42.85
N HIS A 101 17.10 36.09 -43.84
CA HIS A 101 16.53 35.22 -44.90
C HIS A 101 17.69 34.48 -45.64
N CYS A 102 17.33 33.56 -46.55
CA CYS A 102 18.16 32.93 -47.61
C CYS A 102 19.02 31.69 -47.28
N ARG A 103 19.20 30.71 -48.19
CA ARG A 103 18.35 30.17 -49.30
C ARG A 103 19.01 28.90 -49.93
N HIS A 104 18.30 28.25 -50.87
CA HIS A 104 18.73 27.16 -51.77
C HIS A 104 18.83 25.73 -51.15
N SER A 105 18.49 24.65 -51.87
CA SER A 105 17.83 24.54 -53.20
C SER A 105 17.27 23.14 -53.53
N GLY A 106 16.11 23.11 -54.22
CA GLY A 106 15.72 22.04 -55.17
C GLY A 106 14.96 20.82 -54.60
N SER A 107 14.12 20.10 -55.37
CA SER A 107 13.62 20.31 -56.75
C SER A 107 12.37 19.45 -57.05
N ARG A 108 11.53 19.87 -58.03
CA ARG A 108 10.61 19.02 -58.88
C ARG A 108 9.36 18.40 -58.19
N VAL A 109 8.19 18.16 -58.85
CA VAL A 109 7.60 18.63 -60.15
C VAL A 109 6.07 18.32 -60.21
N CYS A 110 5.37 18.78 -61.27
CA CYS A 110 4.00 18.41 -61.75
C CYS A 110 2.74 19.14 -61.19
N PRO A 111 1.60 19.20 -61.96
CA PRO A 111 0.67 20.33 -61.89
C PRO A 111 -0.86 20.02 -61.85
N ARG A 112 -1.66 21.11 -61.92
CA ARG A 112 -3.11 21.30 -62.20
C ARG A 112 -3.54 20.82 -63.62
N PRO A 113 -4.84 20.82 -64.09
CA PRO A 113 -5.95 21.75 -63.74
C PRO A 113 -7.44 21.28 -63.88
N LEU A 114 -8.37 22.26 -63.77
CA LEU A 114 -9.83 22.28 -64.17
C LEU A 114 -10.79 21.40 -63.33
N ALA A 115 -12.13 21.55 -63.26
CA ALA A 115 -13.20 22.58 -63.41
C ALA A 115 -14.56 21.76 -63.36
N ALA A 116 -15.82 22.22 -63.30
CA ALA A 116 -16.51 23.52 -63.35
C ALA A 116 -17.96 23.42 -62.75
N ALA A 117 -18.71 24.55 -62.71
CA ALA A 117 -20.20 24.70 -62.60
C ALA A 117 -20.92 24.22 -61.30
N SER A 118 -21.83 24.94 -60.60
CA SER A 118 -23.05 25.77 -60.88
C SER A 118 -24.37 24.96 -60.95
N ARG A 119 -25.60 25.42 -60.56
CA ARG A 119 -26.24 26.76 -60.67
C ARG A 119 -27.60 26.84 -59.90
N ARG A 120 -28.02 28.03 -59.43
CA ARG A 120 -29.43 28.51 -59.18
C ARG A 120 -30.22 27.81 -58.02
N ARG A 121 -31.40 28.29 -57.54
CA ARG A 121 -32.32 29.41 -57.95
C ARG A 121 -32.76 30.29 -56.74
N ARG A 122 -33.92 30.99 -56.77
CA ARG A 122 -34.25 32.20 -55.97
C ARG A 122 -35.79 32.38 -55.77
N LEU A 123 -36.17 33.22 -54.78
CA LEU A 123 -37.44 33.97 -54.56
C LEU A 123 -38.49 33.41 -53.55
N GLU A 124 -38.96 34.35 -52.70
CA GLU A 124 -40.33 34.67 -52.17
C GLU A 124 -41.37 33.56 -51.88
N GLY A 125 -42.22 33.65 -50.84
CA GLY A 125 -42.45 34.65 -49.77
C GLY A 125 -42.97 33.92 -48.50
N ASP A 126 -43.84 34.40 -47.59
CA ASP A 126 -44.49 35.69 -47.21
C ASP A 126 -45.17 35.40 -45.81
N ARG A 127 -45.87 36.22 -44.98
CA ARG A 127 -46.36 37.61 -44.95
C ARG A 127 -46.67 38.04 -43.48
N ALA A 128 -46.94 39.33 -43.25
CA ALA A 128 -47.82 39.91 -42.21
C ALA A 128 -47.35 40.20 -40.74
N ARG A 129 -47.15 41.52 -40.49
CA ARG A 129 -47.57 42.32 -39.29
C ARG A 129 -46.83 42.16 -37.94
N SER A 130 -46.72 43.18 -37.06
CA SER A 130 -46.57 44.66 -37.19
C SER A 130 -46.46 45.36 -35.81
N ARG A 131 -45.57 46.37 -35.65
CA ARG A 131 -45.41 47.30 -34.49
C ARG A 131 -44.92 46.65 -33.17
N GLY A 132 -44.17 47.32 -32.28
CA GLY A 132 -43.43 48.60 -32.39
C GLY A 132 -42.99 49.22 -31.04
N VAL A 133 -42.02 50.16 -31.09
CA VAL A 133 -41.68 51.20 -30.08
C VAL A 133 -40.85 50.78 -28.82
N LEU A 134 -40.04 51.73 -28.31
CA LEU A 134 -39.16 51.63 -27.12
C LEU A 134 -39.90 51.96 -25.80
N GLY A 135 -39.33 51.58 -24.65
CA GLY A 135 -39.75 52.05 -23.32
C GLY A 135 -38.63 52.00 -22.28
N ILE A 136 -38.59 52.97 -21.34
CA ILE A 136 -37.54 53.13 -20.31
C ILE A 136 -38.18 53.27 -18.92
N CYS A 137 -37.69 52.52 -17.92
CA CYS A 137 -37.75 52.80 -16.46
C CYS A 137 -36.58 52.04 -15.78
N ARG A 138 -35.85 52.48 -14.73
CA ARG A 138 -35.98 53.42 -13.59
C ARG A 138 -36.63 52.88 -12.28
N HIS A 139 -35.74 52.63 -11.30
CA HIS A 139 -35.85 52.78 -9.83
C HIS A 139 -36.63 51.80 -8.91
N ARG A 140 -36.10 51.78 -7.66
CA ARG A 140 -36.40 51.08 -6.39
C ARG A 140 -37.45 51.87 -5.53
N PRO A 141 -37.74 51.55 -4.24
CA PRO A 141 -38.11 50.27 -3.54
C PRO A 141 -39.22 50.44 -2.45
N CYS A 142 -39.60 49.36 -1.74
CA CYS A 142 -39.95 49.27 -0.28
C CYS A 142 -40.01 47.77 0.12
N ALA A 143 -39.64 47.25 1.30
CA ALA A 143 -39.84 47.60 2.73
C ALA A 143 -41.20 47.11 3.31
N ALA A 144 -41.33 46.58 4.53
CA ALA A 144 -40.37 46.00 5.51
C ALA A 144 -41.12 45.31 6.69
N SER A 145 -40.50 44.36 7.41
CA SER A 145 -40.77 44.06 8.84
C SER A 145 -39.80 43.04 9.46
N ALA A 146 -39.46 43.20 10.75
CA ALA A 146 -38.70 42.25 11.57
C ALA A 146 -38.90 42.55 13.08
N PRO A 147 -38.71 41.55 13.96
CA PRO A 147 -37.75 41.65 15.07
C PRO A 147 -36.78 40.44 15.08
N GLY A 148 -35.62 40.42 15.74
CA GLY A 148 -35.13 41.18 16.90
C GLY A 148 -35.29 40.34 18.18
N TRP A 149 -34.29 40.01 19.00
CA TRP A 149 -32.87 40.40 19.05
C TRP A 149 -32.02 39.30 19.72
N LEU A 150 -30.74 39.18 19.35
CA LEU A 150 -29.57 39.22 20.26
C LEU A 150 -28.27 38.92 19.49
N GLN A 151 -27.22 39.73 19.69
CA GLN A 151 -25.90 39.51 19.10
C GLN A 151 -24.85 39.24 20.18
N ALA A 152 -23.95 38.29 19.91
CA ALA A 152 -22.66 38.18 20.60
C ALA A 152 -21.56 38.04 19.52
N PRO A 153 -20.50 38.87 19.53
CA PRO A 153 -19.57 38.95 18.40
C PRO A 153 -18.55 37.81 18.38
N PHE A 154 -18.57 37.02 17.31
CA PHE A 154 -17.53 36.03 17.03
C PHE A 154 -16.21 36.75 16.69
N ARG A 155 -15.23 36.72 17.61
CA ARG A 155 -13.90 37.29 17.35
C ARG A 155 -13.16 36.49 16.28
N ARG A 156 -12.63 37.19 15.26
CA ARG A 156 -11.55 36.64 14.42
C ARG A 156 -10.39 36.20 15.32
N TRP A 157 -9.83 35.03 15.04
CA TRP A 157 -8.47 34.67 15.46
C TRP A 157 -7.58 34.61 14.22
N ALA A 158 -6.41 35.26 14.32
CA ALA A 158 -5.33 35.21 13.35
C ALA A 158 -4.02 35.20 14.15
N GLY A 159 -3.09 34.33 13.74
CA GLY A 159 -1.97 33.91 14.58
C GLY A 159 -2.34 32.73 15.50
N ASP A 160 -1.37 31.97 16.03
CA ASP A 160 0.06 32.21 15.93
C ASP A 160 0.93 30.93 16.01
N ARG A 161 2.18 31.06 15.53
CA ARG A 161 3.39 30.26 15.77
C ARG A 161 3.33 28.72 15.86
N ILE A 162 3.98 28.10 14.86
CA ILE A 162 4.60 26.77 14.93
C ILE A 162 5.58 26.69 16.12
N LEU A 163 5.44 25.69 16.98
CA LEU A 163 6.42 25.38 18.03
C LEU A 163 7.66 24.69 17.44
N ARG A 164 8.83 25.33 17.58
CA ARG A 164 10.15 24.70 17.37
C ARG A 164 10.77 24.31 18.72
N PRO A 165 11.31 23.10 18.89
CA PRO A 165 12.11 22.77 20.07
C PRO A 165 13.54 23.32 19.95
N GLU A 166 13.94 24.26 20.82
CA GLU A 166 15.35 24.67 20.93
C GLU A 166 16.21 23.61 21.63
N TYR A 167 17.25 23.13 20.94
CA TYR A 167 18.19 22.14 21.48
C TYR A 167 19.31 22.80 22.31
N ARG A 168 18.99 23.25 23.54
CA ARG A 168 19.98 23.90 24.43
C ARG A 168 20.89 22.89 25.13
N SER A 169 22.12 22.78 24.63
CA SER A 169 23.18 22.01 25.28
C SER A 169 23.64 22.64 26.61
N ARG A 170 23.69 21.85 27.68
CA ARG A 170 24.31 22.24 28.96
C ARG A 170 25.50 21.33 29.27
N ARG A 171 26.69 21.94 29.36
CA ARG A 171 27.95 21.24 29.66
C ARG A 171 28.01 20.84 31.13
N HIS A 172 28.21 19.55 31.43
CA HIS A 172 28.60 19.13 32.78
C HIS A 172 30.05 19.56 33.09
N ARG A 173 30.23 20.42 34.09
CA ARG A 173 31.52 20.57 34.78
C ARG A 173 31.56 19.63 35.98
N ARG A 174 32.58 18.76 36.04
CA ARG A 174 32.95 18.01 37.26
C ARG A 174 33.81 18.91 38.17
N ARG A 175 33.66 18.82 39.50
CA ARG A 175 34.74 18.82 40.52
C ARG A 175 34.16 18.28 41.87
N PRO A 176 35.00 17.87 42.86
CA PRO A 176 34.65 16.68 43.66
C PRO A 176 34.75 16.80 45.20
N GLY A 177 34.11 15.85 45.89
CA GLY A 177 34.80 15.01 46.89
C GLY A 177 34.41 15.14 48.36
N ARG A 178 34.80 14.10 49.13
CA ARG A 178 34.76 13.94 50.60
C ARG A 178 33.36 13.79 51.25
N ARG A 179 33.19 13.08 52.38
CA ARG A 179 33.83 11.84 52.89
C ARG A 179 33.04 11.33 54.11
N GLY A 180 32.80 10.01 54.24
CA GLY A 180 32.23 9.39 55.45
C GLY A 180 30.71 9.61 55.64
N ALA A 181 30.04 8.94 56.59
CA ALA A 181 30.49 7.84 57.46
C ALA A 181 29.30 6.90 57.82
N ALA A 182 29.59 5.74 58.42
CA ALA A 182 28.65 4.63 58.57
C ALA A 182 27.74 4.69 59.83
N ARG A 183 26.53 4.11 59.72
CA ARG A 183 25.78 3.21 60.66
C ARG A 183 24.36 3.01 60.08
N ARG A 184 23.80 1.82 59.81
CA ARG A 184 23.54 0.54 60.53
C ARG A 184 22.35 0.53 61.53
N ARG A 185 21.27 -0.16 61.09
CA ARG A 185 20.37 -1.08 61.82
C ARG A 185 19.13 -0.56 62.61
N ALA A 186 18.21 -1.52 62.83
CA ALA A 186 16.94 -1.50 63.59
C ALA A 186 15.80 -0.66 62.96
N ARG A 187 14.52 -1.08 62.76
CA ARG A 187 13.62 -2.17 63.25
C ARG A 187 13.16 -2.11 64.71
N GLY A 188 11.84 -2.28 64.89
CA GLY A 188 11.05 -2.12 66.13
C GLY A 188 9.89 -1.15 65.84
N GLU A 189 8.66 -1.52 65.47
CA GLU A 189 7.65 -2.45 66.01
C GLU A 189 6.68 -1.85 67.06
N ARG A 190 5.42 -1.69 66.62
CA ARG A 190 4.15 -1.98 67.32
C ARG A 190 3.85 -1.35 68.70
N ALA A 191 3.08 -0.26 68.65
CA ALA A 191 1.86 -0.04 69.46
C ALA A 191 0.97 0.97 68.71
N GLY A 192 -0.35 1.07 68.89
CA GLY A 192 -1.24 0.29 69.76
C GLY A 192 -2.44 1.11 70.24
N GLY A 193 -3.39 1.42 69.35
CA GLY A 193 -4.57 2.25 69.70
C GLY A 193 -5.83 1.82 68.93
N ARG A 194 -6.98 1.77 69.62
CA ARG A 194 -8.26 1.29 69.06
C ARG A 194 -9.24 2.44 68.84
N ARG A 195 -9.89 2.41 67.68
CA ARG A 195 -11.28 2.85 67.39
C ARG A 195 -11.82 4.10 68.13
N CYS A 196 -12.16 5.12 67.37
CA CYS A 196 -13.45 5.80 67.54
C CYS A 196 -14.19 5.75 66.20
N ALA A 197 -15.47 5.39 66.20
CA ALA A 197 -16.26 5.24 64.98
C ALA A 197 -17.16 6.45 64.75
N ARG A 198 -17.22 6.94 63.51
CA ARG A 198 -18.31 7.79 63.01
C ARG A 198 -18.69 7.30 61.61
N THR A 199 -19.96 6.95 61.45
CA THR A 199 -20.54 6.46 60.20
C THR A 199 -21.10 7.61 59.39
N GLY A 200 -20.66 7.72 58.13
CA GLY A 200 -21.27 8.55 57.09
C GLY A 200 -21.09 7.85 55.75
N PRO A 201 -22.06 7.94 54.82
CA PRO A 201 -22.00 7.23 53.55
C PRO A 201 -21.08 7.94 52.55
N ASP A 202 -19.79 7.60 52.58
CA ASP A 202 -18.87 8.06 51.54
C ASP A 202 -19.17 7.33 50.22
N VAL A 203 -19.27 8.09 49.13
CA VAL A 203 -19.74 7.60 47.84
C VAL A 203 -18.67 6.69 47.26
N GLY A 204 -19.05 5.44 46.93
CA GLY A 204 -18.13 4.38 46.54
C GLY A 204 -17.24 4.72 45.33
N ALA A 205 -16.12 5.37 45.59
CA ALA A 205 -15.08 5.68 44.61
C ALA A 205 -14.46 4.36 44.12
N GLY A 206 -15.03 3.81 43.05
CA GLY A 206 -14.65 2.53 42.46
C GLY A 206 -13.19 2.52 42.04
N ARG A 207 -12.31 2.10 42.95
CA ARG A 207 -10.86 2.00 42.77
C ARG A 207 -10.50 0.85 41.82
N THR A 208 -10.85 0.99 40.56
CA THR A 208 -10.43 0.12 39.45
C THR A 208 -8.92 0.19 39.29
N HIS A 209 -8.21 -0.58 40.11
CA HIS A 209 -6.78 -0.84 39.98
C HIS A 209 -6.56 -1.73 38.76
N GLY A 210 -6.71 -1.12 37.57
CA GLY A 210 -6.38 -1.72 36.29
C GLY A 210 -4.92 -2.13 36.31
N ARG A 211 -4.66 -3.41 36.63
CA ARG A 211 -3.34 -4.00 36.53
C ARG A 211 -2.92 -3.94 35.07
N PHE A 212 -2.12 -2.95 34.72
CA PHE A 212 -1.49 -2.84 33.40
C PHE A 212 -0.67 -4.12 33.18
N ARG A 213 -1.22 -5.09 32.43
CA ARG A 213 -0.63 -6.43 32.20
C ARG A 213 0.56 -6.34 31.22
N GLY A 214 1.58 -5.57 31.59
CA GLY A 214 2.81 -5.36 30.83
C GLY A 214 2.59 -4.67 29.48
N VAL A 215 3.59 -4.76 28.61
CA VAL A 215 3.44 -4.42 27.19
C VAL A 215 2.86 -5.65 26.49
N ALA A 216 1.53 -5.75 26.49
CA ALA A 216 0.82 -6.80 25.76
C ALA A 216 1.18 -6.71 24.26
N ARG A 217 1.46 -7.85 23.63
CA ARG A 217 1.60 -7.92 22.17
C ARG A 217 0.21 -7.74 21.56
N VAL A 218 0.11 -6.87 20.55
CA VAL A 218 -1.13 -6.77 19.75
C VAL A 218 -1.37 -8.11 19.06
N ASN A 219 -2.50 -8.75 19.36
CA ASN A 219 -2.95 -9.94 18.66
C ASN A 219 -3.84 -9.51 17.47
N PRO A 220 -3.40 -9.70 16.20
CA PRO A 220 -4.19 -9.32 15.02
C PRO A 220 -5.48 -10.14 14.84
N GLU A 221 -5.61 -11.26 15.56
CA GLU A 221 -6.78 -12.16 15.52
C GLU A 221 -7.78 -11.91 16.68
N SER A 222 -7.49 -10.95 17.56
CA SER A 222 -8.36 -10.62 18.70
C SER A 222 -9.68 -10.00 18.25
N LEU A 223 -10.80 -10.49 18.79
CA LEU A 223 -12.12 -9.85 18.58
C LEU A 223 -12.29 -8.54 19.36
N LEU A 224 -11.36 -8.21 20.26
CA LEU A 224 -11.23 -6.88 20.85
C LEU A 224 -10.48 -5.89 19.94
N LEU A 225 -9.96 -6.31 18.78
CA LEU A 225 -9.41 -5.42 17.74
C LEU A 225 -10.54 -4.78 16.91
N THR A 226 -11.45 -4.12 17.61
CA THR A 226 -12.68 -3.53 17.05
C THR A 226 -13.08 -2.28 17.86
N ASP A 227 -14.03 -1.50 17.36
CA ASP A 227 -14.47 -0.29 18.04
C ASP A 227 -15.44 -0.60 19.20
N LEU A 228 -15.32 0.13 20.32
CA LEU A 228 -16.20 -0.07 21.49
C LEU A 228 -17.70 0.05 21.16
N TYR A 229 -18.07 0.88 20.17
CA TYR A 229 -19.48 1.02 19.77
C TYR A 229 -20.08 -0.29 19.23
N GLN A 230 -19.27 -1.17 18.62
CA GLN A 230 -19.73 -2.48 18.13
C GLN A 230 -20.33 -3.31 19.27
N PHE A 231 -19.60 -3.47 20.38
CA PHE A 231 -20.11 -4.19 21.56
C PHE A 231 -21.34 -3.53 22.18
N THR A 232 -21.44 -2.20 22.19
CA THR A 232 -22.64 -1.51 22.70
C THR A 232 -23.87 -1.76 21.81
N MET A 233 -23.70 -1.85 20.48
CA MET A 233 -24.79 -2.21 19.56
C MET A 233 -25.14 -3.69 19.66
N LEU A 234 -24.15 -4.60 19.74
CA LEU A 234 -24.39 -6.03 19.95
C LEU A 234 -25.18 -6.29 21.25
N GLN A 235 -24.86 -5.58 22.34
CA GLN A 235 -25.63 -5.67 23.59
C GLN A 235 -27.07 -5.16 23.42
N ALA A 236 -27.27 -4.07 22.69
CA ALA A 236 -28.60 -3.53 22.41
C ALA A 236 -29.44 -4.47 21.54
N TYR A 237 -28.83 -5.10 20.52
CA TYR A 237 -29.46 -6.12 19.69
C TYR A 237 -29.82 -7.36 20.51
N PHE A 238 -28.90 -7.87 21.34
CA PHE A 238 -29.14 -8.99 22.24
C PHE A 238 -30.30 -8.71 23.21
N ALA A 239 -30.30 -7.55 23.87
CA ALA A 239 -31.37 -7.13 24.79
C ALA A 239 -32.73 -6.86 24.11
N ARG A 240 -32.79 -6.89 22.77
CA ARG A 240 -34.01 -6.77 21.96
C ARG A 240 -34.31 -8.03 21.14
N ALA A 241 -33.60 -9.13 21.37
CA ALA A 241 -33.65 -10.37 20.58
C ALA A 241 -33.44 -10.16 19.05
N MET A 242 -32.80 -9.07 18.64
CA MET A 242 -32.52 -8.77 17.23
C MET A 242 -31.33 -9.60 16.75
N ASN A 243 -31.60 -10.71 16.06
CA ASN A 243 -30.56 -11.53 15.45
C ASN A 243 -30.88 -11.98 14.01
N GLU A 244 -31.86 -11.34 13.37
CA GLU A 244 -32.25 -11.65 11.99
C GLU A 244 -31.10 -11.49 10.98
N THR A 245 -31.24 -12.16 9.84
CA THR A 245 -30.30 -12.05 8.73
C THR A 245 -30.17 -10.61 8.25
N ALA A 246 -28.94 -10.11 8.24
CA ALA A 246 -28.54 -8.81 7.75
C ALA A 246 -27.59 -8.96 6.56
N VAL A 247 -27.76 -8.10 5.54
CA VAL A 247 -26.83 -7.97 4.43
C VAL A 247 -26.05 -6.68 4.58
N PHE A 248 -24.74 -6.78 4.69
CA PHE A 248 -23.82 -5.64 4.65
C PHE A 248 -22.91 -5.74 3.43
N GLU A 249 -22.49 -4.62 2.87
CA GLU A 249 -21.52 -4.57 1.77
C GLU A 249 -20.44 -3.52 2.01
N PHE A 250 -19.19 -3.87 1.71
CA PHE A 250 -18.04 -2.97 1.66
C PHE A 250 -17.85 -2.41 0.25
N PHE A 251 -17.80 -1.09 0.12
CA PHE A 251 -17.61 -0.36 -1.14
C PHE A 251 -16.82 0.93 -0.93
N VAL A 252 -16.35 1.54 -2.03
CA VAL A 252 -15.67 2.84 -2.03
C VAL A 252 -16.53 3.87 -2.76
N ARG A 253 -16.92 4.95 -2.08
CA ARG A 253 -17.87 5.95 -2.58
C ARG A 253 -17.30 6.83 -3.68
N LYS A 254 -16.01 7.12 -3.59
CA LYS A 254 -15.30 8.03 -4.47
C LYS A 254 -13.89 7.51 -4.71
N LEU A 255 -13.51 7.40 -5.97
CA LEU A 255 -12.12 7.20 -6.35
C LEU A 255 -11.29 8.42 -5.88
N PRO A 256 -10.06 8.24 -5.41
CA PRO A 256 -9.14 9.35 -5.20
C PRO A 256 -8.90 10.10 -6.52
N GLU A 257 -8.81 11.43 -6.49
CA GLU A 257 -8.59 12.30 -7.67
C GLU A 257 -7.34 11.91 -8.48
N GLN A 258 -6.38 11.26 -7.83
CA GLN A 258 -5.14 10.76 -8.40
C GLN A 258 -5.30 9.38 -9.08
N ARG A 259 -6.50 8.77 -9.13
CA ARG A 259 -6.69 7.35 -9.49
C ARG A 259 -7.93 7.12 -10.33
N ASN A 260 -7.73 6.55 -11.52
CA ASN A 260 -8.80 6.21 -12.46
C ASN A 260 -9.57 4.91 -12.11
N PHE A 261 -9.02 4.09 -11.20
CA PHE A 261 -9.57 2.82 -10.75
C PHE A 261 -8.98 2.42 -9.38
N LEU A 262 -9.54 1.37 -8.76
CA LEU A 262 -8.98 0.64 -7.63
C LEU A 262 -8.81 -0.85 -7.97
N VAL A 263 -8.12 -1.58 -7.10
CA VAL A 263 -7.84 -3.02 -7.25
C VAL A 263 -8.38 -3.74 -6.01
N ALA A 264 -9.27 -4.72 -6.18
CA ALA A 264 -9.75 -5.55 -5.09
C ALA A 264 -8.57 -6.32 -4.47
N ALA A 265 -8.26 -6.06 -3.19
CA ALA A 265 -7.16 -6.70 -2.49
C ALA A 265 -7.41 -6.83 -0.98
N GLY A 266 -6.92 -7.92 -0.39
CA GLY A 266 -6.99 -8.26 1.03
C GLY A 266 -8.08 -9.25 1.43
N LEU A 267 -8.80 -9.84 0.46
CA LEU A 267 -9.83 -10.86 0.70
C LEU A 267 -9.28 -12.09 1.43
N GLU A 268 -8.08 -12.56 1.08
CA GLU A 268 -7.40 -13.67 1.75
C GLU A 268 -7.39 -13.47 3.27
N GLN A 269 -7.04 -12.27 3.74
CA GLN A 269 -6.95 -11.93 5.16
C GLN A 269 -8.33 -11.70 5.82
N VAL A 270 -9.32 -11.22 5.07
CA VAL A 270 -10.71 -11.15 5.58
C VAL A 270 -11.25 -12.54 5.82
N LEU A 271 -11.07 -13.47 4.88
CA LEU A 271 -11.51 -14.86 5.03
C LEU A 271 -10.72 -15.58 6.15
N ASP A 272 -9.42 -15.30 6.30
CA ASP A 272 -8.56 -15.80 7.39
C ASP A 272 -9.08 -15.34 8.77
N HIS A 273 -9.42 -14.07 8.89
CA HIS A 273 -10.03 -13.52 10.10
C HIS A 273 -11.39 -14.15 10.38
N LEU A 274 -12.33 -14.15 9.43
CA LEU A 274 -13.71 -14.64 9.64
C LEU A 274 -13.75 -16.12 10.04
N GLU A 275 -12.98 -16.97 9.37
CA GLU A 275 -12.94 -18.42 9.62
C GLU A 275 -12.43 -18.74 11.03
N ASN A 276 -11.39 -18.03 11.49
CA ASN A 276 -10.72 -18.25 12.78
C ASN A 276 -11.26 -17.42 13.95
N ALA A 277 -12.05 -16.35 13.70
CA ALA A 277 -12.48 -15.43 14.74
C ALA A 277 -13.35 -16.10 15.82
N ARG A 278 -12.84 -16.16 17.05
CA ARG A 278 -13.50 -16.66 18.27
C ARG A 278 -13.06 -15.77 19.44
N PHE A 279 -13.83 -15.70 20.51
CA PHE A 279 -13.37 -15.08 21.76
C PHE A 279 -12.50 -16.07 22.55
N SER A 280 -11.36 -15.60 23.06
CA SER A 280 -10.58 -16.34 24.06
C SER A 280 -11.13 -16.11 25.47
N ALA A 281 -10.80 -17.02 26.40
CA ALA A 281 -11.22 -16.91 27.81
C ALA A 281 -10.79 -15.58 28.45
N ASP A 282 -9.55 -15.13 28.26
CA ASP A 282 -9.03 -13.85 28.75
C ASP A 282 -9.82 -12.63 28.19
N GLU A 283 -10.34 -12.71 26.95
CA GLU A 283 -11.18 -11.64 26.37
C GLU A 283 -12.58 -11.62 26.98
N LEU A 284 -13.17 -12.80 27.24
CA LEU A 284 -14.47 -12.92 27.92
C LEU A 284 -14.39 -12.53 29.41
N ASP A 285 -13.27 -12.86 30.07
CA ASP A 285 -12.94 -12.36 31.41
C ASP A 285 -12.87 -10.85 31.41
N TRP A 286 -12.10 -10.26 30.50
CA TRP A 286 -11.98 -8.80 30.40
C TRP A 286 -13.32 -8.11 30.08
N LEU A 287 -14.15 -8.68 29.20
CA LEU A 287 -15.48 -8.13 28.89
C LEU A 287 -16.43 -8.17 30.09
N ARG A 288 -16.34 -9.19 30.96
CA ARG A 288 -17.05 -9.22 32.25
C ARG A 288 -16.49 -8.19 33.23
N ASP A 289 -15.17 -8.18 33.44
CA ASP A 289 -14.50 -7.36 34.46
C ASP A 289 -14.49 -5.85 34.12
N CYS A 290 -14.67 -5.46 32.85
CA CYS A 290 -14.63 -4.05 32.44
C CYS A 290 -15.81 -3.20 32.95
N GLY A 291 -16.86 -3.81 33.51
CA GLY A 291 -18.00 -3.12 34.12
C GLY A 291 -18.93 -2.40 33.13
N ARG A 292 -18.86 -2.71 31.83
CA ARG A 292 -19.66 -2.07 30.76
C ARG A 292 -20.79 -2.94 30.21
N PHE A 293 -20.73 -4.24 30.44
CA PHE A 293 -21.55 -5.23 29.76
C PHE A 293 -22.28 -6.13 30.75
N ARG A 294 -23.51 -6.52 30.42
CA ARG A 294 -24.32 -7.42 31.24
C ARG A 294 -23.71 -8.84 31.21
N PRO A 295 -23.70 -9.58 32.34
CA PRO A 295 -23.13 -10.93 32.38
C PRO A 295 -23.77 -11.90 31.37
N ASP A 296 -25.07 -11.79 31.12
CA ASP A 296 -25.80 -12.64 30.17
C ASP A 296 -25.45 -12.32 28.71
N PHE A 297 -25.26 -11.05 28.36
CA PHE A 297 -24.73 -10.66 27.06
C PHE A 297 -23.31 -11.21 26.83
N VAL A 298 -22.39 -11.06 27.79
CA VAL A 298 -21.02 -11.59 27.63
C VAL A 298 -21.00 -13.12 27.61
N ALA A 299 -21.87 -13.80 28.37
CA ALA A 299 -22.04 -15.24 28.27
C ALA A 299 -22.48 -15.67 26.85
N SER A 300 -23.37 -14.90 26.20
CA SER A 300 -23.79 -15.16 24.81
C SER A 300 -22.69 -14.99 23.75
N LEU A 301 -21.50 -14.51 24.13
CA LEU A 301 -20.33 -14.42 23.25
C LEU A 301 -19.40 -15.64 23.34
N ALA A 302 -19.59 -16.55 24.31
CA ALA A 302 -18.68 -17.68 24.53
C ALA A 302 -18.60 -18.63 23.32
N ASP A 303 -19.75 -18.99 22.74
CA ASP A 303 -19.86 -19.84 21.55
C ASP A 303 -19.85 -19.06 20.23
N TRP A 304 -19.55 -17.75 20.27
CA TRP A 304 -19.58 -16.89 19.10
C TRP A 304 -18.52 -17.32 18.08
N HIS A 305 -19.00 -17.48 16.85
CA HIS A 305 -18.19 -17.70 15.65
C HIS A 305 -18.91 -17.06 14.47
N PHE A 306 -18.17 -16.73 13.41
CA PHE A 306 -18.80 -16.31 12.17
C PHE A 306 -19.44 -17.52 11.46
N SER A 307 -20.76 -17.47 11.30
CA SER A 307 -21.57 -18.51 10.64
C SER A 307 -22.08 -18.08 9.26
N GLY A 308 -21.82 -16.84 8.84
CA GLY A 308 -22.40 -16.24 7.65
C GLY A 308 -21.81 -16.65 6.30
N ASP A 309 -22.41 -16.11 5.25
CA ASP A 309 -21.97 -16.19 3.87
C ASP A 309 -21.17 -14.94 3.47
N VAL A 310 -20.21 -15.10 2.55
CA VAL A 310 -19.46 -13.99 1.93
C VAL A 310 -19.45 -14.14 0.42
N ASP A 311 -19.82 -13.06 -0.28
CA ASP A 311 -19.56 -12.87 -1.71
C ASP A 311 -18.49 -11.78 -1.87
N ALA A 312 -17.57 -11.90 -2.82
CA ALA A 312 -16.51 -10.90 -3.02
C ALA A 312 -16.03 -10.82 -4.47
N LEU A 313 -15.44 -9.68 -4.84
CA LEU A 313 -14.62 -9.58 -6.04
C LEU A 313 -13.36 -10.45 -5.85
N PRO A 314 -12.96 -11.26 -6.85
CA PRO A 314 -11.66 -11.93 -6.83
C PRO A 314 -10.53 -10.90 -6.66
N GLU A 315 -9.51 -11.21 -5.85
CA GLU A 315 -8.37 -10.29 -5.72
C GLU A 315 -7.68 -10.07 -7.07
N GLY A 316 -7.22 -8.84 -7.31
CA GLY A 316 -6.69 -8.40 -8.60
C GLY A 316 -7.75 -7.87 -9.58
N THR A 317 -9.05 -8.07 -9.32
CA THR A 317 -10.13 -7.46 -10.14
C THR A 317 -10.11 -5.94 -9.98
N LEU A 318 -10.25 -5.22 -11.11
CA LEU A 318 -10.39 -3.76 -11.11
C LEU A 318 -11.80 -3.36 -10.68
N CYS A 319 -11.90 -2.31 -9.86
CA CYS A 319 -13.16 -1.84 -9.29
C CYS A 319 -13.22 -0.31 -9.20
N PHE A 320 -14.46 0.21 -9.18
CA PHE A 320 -14.77 1.62 -9.32
C PHE A 320 -15.64 2.13 -8.16
N ALA A 321 -16.28 3.29 -8.33
CA ALA A 321 -17.06 3.94 -7.27
C ALA A 321 -18.44 3.29 -7.07
N ASP A 322 -18.89 3.22 -5.80
CA ASP A 322 -20.15 2.62 -5.32
C ASP A 322 -20.38 1.12 -5.67
N GLU A 323 -19.39 0.45 -6.24
CA GLU A 323 -19.37 -1.00 -6.47
C GLU A 323 -19.06 -1.77 -5.17
N PRO A 324 -19.83 -2.82 -4.81
CA PRO A 324 -19.48 -3.71 -3.70
C PRO A 324 -18.22 -4.52 -4.02
N LEU A 325 -17.18 -4.38 -3.20
CA LEU A 325 -15.98 -5.21 -3.23
C LEU A 325 -16.19 -6.53 -2.47
N LEU A 326 -17.04 -6.49 -1.43
CA LEU A 326 -17.40 -7.64 -0.59
C LEU A 326 -18.80 -7.46 0.00
N ARG A 327 -19.55 -8.56 0.12
CA ARG A 327 -20.82 -8.69 0.85
C ARG A 327 -20.70 -9.70 1.97
N VAL A 328 -21.28 -9.38 3.13
CA VAL A 328 -21.56 -10.32 4.22
C VAL A 328 -23.07 -10.53 4.30
N ILE A 329 -23.51 -11.79 4.47
CA ILE A 329 -24.88 -12.18 4.77
C ILE A 329 -24.84 -13.06 6.01
N ALA A 330 -25.23 -12.54 7.18
CA ALA A 330 -25.13 -13.24 8.45
C ALA A 330 -26.18 -12.75 9.47
N PRO A 331 -26.41 -13.45 10.59
CA PRO A 331 -27.17 -12.92 11.71
C PRO A 331 -26.61 -11.57 12.16
N THR A 332 -27.48 -10.58 12.46
CA THR A 332 -27.03 -9.17 12.52
C THR A 332 -25.94 -8.88 13.56
N ARG A 333 -25.83 -9.67 14.65
CA ARG A 333 -24.77 -9.52 15.65
C ARG A 333 -23.39 -9.95 15.11
N GLU A 334 -23.35 -10.97 14.25
CA GLU A 334 -22.12 -11.39 13.56
C GLU A 334 -21.75 -10.39 12.46
N ALA A 335 -22.71 -10.06 11.59
CA ALA A 335 -22.50 -9.14 10.47
C ALA A 335 -22.01 -7.75 10.93
N GLN A 336 -22.44 -7.28 12.10
CA GLN A 336 -22.05 -6.00 12.65
C GLN A 336 -20.67 -6.01 13.32
N LEU A 337 -20.32 -7.07 14.09
CA LEU A 337 -19.06 -7.12 14.84
C LEU A 337 -17.82 -7.08 13.94
N VAL A 338 -17.92 -7.68 12.75
CA VAL A 338 -16.82 -7.81 11.78
C VAL A 338 -16.57 -6.53 10.97
N GLU A 339 -17.44 -5.51 11.03
CA GLU A 339 -17.34 -4.26 10.25
C GLU A 339 -15.94 -3.63 10.35
N THR A 340 -15.46 -3.39 11.59
CA THR A 340 -14.21 -2.64 11.82
C THR A 340 -13.00 -3.36 11.23
N ARG A 341 -12.88 -4.69 11.36
CA ARG A 341 -11.74 -5.45 10.83
C ARG A 341 -11.82 -5.66 9.32
N ILE A 342 -13.02 -5.84 8.75
CA ILE A 342 -13.22 -5.87 7.29
C ILE A 342 -12.80 -4.56 6.64
N ILE A 343 -13.26 -3.41 7.17
CA ILE A 343 -12.85 -2.08 6.67
C ILE A 343 -11.33 -1.93 6.77
N ASN A 344 -10.75 -2.25 7.93
CA ASN A 344 -9.33 -2.09 8.22
C ASN A 344 -8.44 -2.87 7.22
N LEU A 345 -8.76 -4.14 6.94
CA LEU A 345 -8.01 -4.99 6.02
C LEU A 345 -8.19 -4.59 4.55
N LEU A 346 -9.42 -4.42 4.09
CA LEU A 346 -9.72 -4.16 2.67
C LEU A 346 -9.32 -2.75 2.25
N GLN A 347 -9.60 -1.73 3.07
CA GLN A 347 -9.22 -0.34 2.75
C GLN A 347 -7.70 -0.25 2.52
N PHE A 348 -6.91 -0.81 3.42
CA PHE A 348 -5.46 -0.72 3.34
C PHE A 348 -4.90 -1.42 2.11
N GLN A 349 -5.28 -2.69 1.86
CA GLN A 349 -4.71 -3.45 0.76
C GLN A 349 -5.21 -2.96 -0.61
N THR A 350 -6.49 -2.59 -0.76
CA THR A 350 -7.03 -1.96 -1.97
C THR A 350 -6.32 -0.64 -2.30
N MET A 351 -6.05 0.18 -1.27
CA MET A 351 -5.32 1.44 -1.40
C MET A 351 -3.86 1.24 -1.82
N ILE A 352 -3.14 0.29 -1.22
CA ILE A 352 -1.74 0.02 -1.57
C ILE A 352 -1.63 -0.65 -2.94
N ALA A 353 -2.50 -1.62 -3.29
CA ALA A 353 -2.48 -2.28 -4.58
C ALA A 353 -2.67 -1.27 -5.73
N ALA A 354 -3.67 -0.39 -5.63
CA ALA A 354 -3.89 0.67 -6.62
C ALA A 354 -2.73 1.69 -6.71
N LYS A 355 -2.03 1.96 -5.59
CA LYS A 355 -0.81 2.79 -5.57
C LYS A 355 0.36 2.09 -6.27
N ALA A 356 0.56 0.81 -5.98
CA ALA A 356 1.65 0.03 -6.55
C ALA A 356 1.46 -0.24 -8.06
N VAL A 357 0.22 -0.44 -8.55
CA VAL A 357 -0.07 -0.54 -10.00
C VAL A 357 0.38 0.72 -10.74
N ARG A 358 0.14 1.91 -10.18
CA ARG A 358 0.60 3.17 -10.78
C ARG A 358 2.12 3.23 -10.90
N CYS A 359 2.87 2.76 -9.89
CA CYS A 359 4.32 2.63 -9.99
C CYS A 359 4.75 1.63 -11.07
N VAL A 360 4.05 0.49 -11.20
CA VAL A 360 4.32 -0.55 -12.22
C VAL A 360 4.12 -0.02 -13.64
N LEU A 361 3.01 0.70 -13.88
CA LEU A 361 2.72 1.35 -15.17
C LEU A 361 3.74 2.46 -15.48
N ALA A 362 4.13 3.25 -14.48
CA ALA A 362 5.18 4.27 -14.62
C ALA A 362 6.57 3.69 -14.93
N ALA A 363 6.87 2.49 -14.43
CA ALA A 363 8.20 1.87 -14.53
C ALA A 363 8.51 1.24 -15.90
N ALA A 364 7.55 1.17 -16.84
CA ALA A 364 7.76 0.66 -18.20
C ALA A 364 8.54 -0.68 -18.26
N GLY A 365 8.17 -1.62 -17.37
CA GLY A 365 8.81 -2.95 -17.28
C GLY A 365 10.15 -3.02 -16.54
N ARG A 366 10.65 -1.91 -15.98
CA ARG A 366 11.82 -1.91 -15.09
C ARG A 366 11.55 -2.65 -13.78
N THR A 367 12.61 -3.13 -13.14
CA THR A 367 12.51 -3.87 -11.87
C THR A 367 11.95 -2.97 -10.77
N LEU A 368 10.97 -3.44 -9.99
CA LEU A 368 10.42 -2.70 -8.86
C LEU A 368 10.54 -3.50 -7.57
N VAL A 369 11.05 -2.86 -6.51
CA VAL A 369 11.28 -3.51 -5.21
C VAL A 369 10.67 -2.67 -4.09
N ASP A 370 9.90 -3.32 -3.22
CA ASP A 370 9.41 -2.70 -1.98
C ASP A 370 10.53 -2.64 -0.93
N PHE A 371 10.90 -1.42 -0.54
CA PHE A 371 11.87 -1.14 0.54
C PHE A 371 11.24 -0.41 1.74
N GLY A 372 9.91 -0.28 1.79
CA GLY A 372 9.23 0.70 2.65
C GLY A 372 8.91 0.26 4.08
N LEU A 373 9.03 -1.02 4.43
CA LEU A 373 8.74 -1.59 5.77
C LEU A 373 9.18 -0.70 6.95
N ARG A 374 10.38 -0.10 6.86
CA ARG A 374 10.97 0.76 7.91
C ARG A 374 10.27 2.11 8.11
N ARG A 375 9.26 2.43 7.28
CA ARG A 375 8.42 3.65 7.33
C ARG A 375 6.91 3.34 7.32
N SER A 376 6.51 2.08 7.21
CA SER A 376 5.10 1.67 7.21
C SER A 376 4.47 1.88 8.58
N HIS A 377 3.15 2.06 8.64
CA HIS A 377 2.40 2.36 9.86
C HIS A 377 2.19 1.10 10.73
N GLY A 378 3.28 0.55 11.25
CA GLY A 378 3.30 -0.69 12.04
C GLY A 378 3.64 -1.94 11.22
N ALA A 379 3.90 -3.04 11.92
CA ALA A 379 4.41 -4.28 11.33
C ALA A 379 3.40 -4.95 10.38
N GLU A 380 2.10 -4.95 10.73
CA GLU A 380 1.06 -5.49 9.86
C GLU A 380 0.94 -4.69 8.56
N ALA A 381 0.89 -3.35 8.64
CA ALA A 381 0.83 -2.48 7.47
C ALA A 381 2.02 -2.71 6.51
N GLY A 382 3.25 -2.82 7.03
CA GLY A 382 4.42 -3.12 6.20
C GLY A 382 4.38 -4.52 5.57
N LEU A 383 3.92 -5.52 6.31
CA LEU A 383 3.80 -6.90 5.81
C LEU A 383 2.72 -7.03 4.72
N LEU A 384 1.54 -6.43 4.93
CA LEU A 384 0.45 -6.40 3.96
C LEU A 384 0.77 -5.50 2.75
N SER A 385 1.56 -4.43 2.93
CA SER A 385 2.04 -3.60 1.84
C SER A 385 2.97 -4.38 0.89
N ALA A 386 3.87 -5.20 1.43
CA ALA A 386 4.71 -6.09 0.62
C ALA A 386 3.88 -7.08 -0.21
N ARG A 387 2.83 -7.68 0.38
CA ARG A 387 1.85 -8.54 -0.33
C ARG A 387 1.14 -7.78 -1.45
N ALA A 388 0.49 -6.66 -1.12
CA ALA A 388 -0.28 -5.85 -2.07
C ALA A 388 0.58 -5.28 -3.21
N SER A 389 1.85 -4.97 -2.94
CA SER A 389 2.80 -4.51 -3.96
C SER A 389 3.22 -5.61 -4.93
N HIS A 390 3.48 -6.82 -4.42
CA HIS A 390 3.81 -7.97 -5.27
C HIS A 390 2.59 -8.48 -6.07
N LEU A 391 1.40 -8.39 -5.49
CA LEU A 391 0.12 -8.57 -6.20
C LEU A 391 0.03 -7.57 -7.36
N ALA A 392 0.25 -6.29 -7.09
CA ALA A 392 0.14 -5.18 -8.04
C ALA A 392 1.14 -5.21 -9.21
N GLY A 393 2.30 -5.86 -9.04
CA GLY A 393 3.29 -6.01 -10.11
C GLY A 393 4.76 -5.86 -9.69
N PHE A 394 5.06 -5.51 -8.43
CA PHE A 394 6.46 -5.38 -7.97
C PHE A 394 7.22 -6.70 -8.08
N THR A 395 8.48 -6.64 -8.50
CA THR A 395 9.35 -7.81 -8.68
C THR A 395 9.64 -8.52 -7.34
N GLY A 396 9.75 -7.78 -6.24
CA GLY A 396 9.97 -8.34 -4.90
C GLY A 396 9.99 -7.30 -3.79
N THR A 397 10.52 -7.69 -2.62
CA THR A 397 10.53 -6.88 -1.38
C THR A 397 11.78 -7.12 -0.54
N ALA A 398 12.17 -6.15 0.31
CA ALA A 398 13.11 -6.36 1.41
C ALA A 398 12.44 -6.92 2.69
N THR A 399 11.11 -7.05 2.70
CA THR A 399 10.33 -7.57 3.83
C THR A 399 10.50 -9.08 3.95
N VAL A 400 11.55 -9.52 4.66
CA VAL A 400 11.93 -10.95 4.82
C VAL A 400 10.76 -11.85 5.24
N LEU A 401 9.88 -11.38 6.13
CA LEU A 401 8.70 -12.14 6.58
C LEU A 401 7.66 -12.36 5.46
N ALA A 402 7.56 -11.45 4.49
CA ALA A 402 6.67 -11.60 3.35
C ALA A 402 7.17 -12.70 2.39
N GLY A 403 8.48 -12.79 2.19
CA GLY A 403 9.11 -13.92 1.48
C GLY A 403 8.85 -15.25 2.19
N LYS A 404 8.95 -15.29 3.52
CA LYS A 404 8.62 -16.49 4.31
C LYS A 404 7.12 -16.87 4.25
N ARG A 405 6.20 -15.90 4.31
CA ARG A 405 4.74 -16.17 4.37
C ARG A 405 4.12 -16.47 3.00
N TRP A 406 4.59 -15.84 1.92
CA TRP A 406 3.95 -15.89 0.60
C TRP A 406 4.91 -16.23 -0.57
N GLY A 407 6.17 -16.57 -0.32
CA GLY A 407 7.14 -16.89 -1.37
C GLY A 407 7.58 -15.70 -2.24
N ILE A 408 7.29 -14.47 -1.81
CA ILE A 408 7.64 -13.26 -2.55
C ILE A 408 9.16 -13.14 -2.68
N PRO A 409 9.72 -12.90 -3.89
CA PRO A 409 11.16 -12.76 -4.09
C PRO A 409 11.76 -11.70 -3.16
N LEU A 410 12.80 -12.09 -2.43
CA LEU A 410 13.50 -11.21 -1.51
C LEU A 410 14.67 -10.50 -2.20
N PHE A 411 14.74 -9.18 -2.00
CA PHE A 411 15.80 -8.32 -2.53
C PHE A 411 16.52 -7.63 -1.37
N GLY A 412 17.84 -7.81 -1.31
CA GLY A 412 18.71 -7.23 -0.28
C GLY A 412 19.93 -6.54 -0.91
N THR A 413 20.44 -5.53 -0.22
CA THR A 413 21.64 -4.76 -0.55
C THR A 413 22.40 -4.45 0.74
N MET A 414 23.54 -3.76 0.65
CA MET A 414 24.10 -3.05 1.80
C MET A 414 23.33 -1.74 2.13
N ALA A 415 23.67 -1.12 3.26
CA ALA A 415 23.22 0.21 3.67
C ALA A 415 24.44 1.05 4.09
N HIS A 416 24.31 2.38 4.12
CA HIS A 416 25.43 3.29 4.45
C HIS A 416 26.15 2.87 5.75
N SER A 417 25.41 2.48 6.79
CA SER A 417 25.97 2.06 8.09
C SER A 417 26.86 0.80 8.05
N TYR A 418 26.91 0.07 6.93
CA TYR A 418 27.90 -1.00 6.70
C TYR A 418 29.19 -0.43 6.09
N ILE A 419 29.08 0.58 5.22
CA ILE A 419 30.20 1.27 4.56
C ILE A 419 30.90 2.20 5.57
N GLU A 420 30.11 2.95 6.35
CA GLU A 420 30.55 3.81 7.47
C GLU A 420 31.22 3.03 8.62
N ALA A 421 31.10 1.69 8.63
CA ALA A 421 31.71 0.80 9.62
C ALA A 421 33.05 0.18 9.18
N HIS A 422 33.55 0.53 7.99
CA HIS A 422 34.86 0.13 7.47
C HIS A 422 35.78 1.35 7.41
N ASP A 423 37.10 1.14 7.56
CA ASP A 423 38.10 2.20 7.36
C ASP A 423 38.23 2.61 5.88
N SER A 424 37.69 1.81 4.96
CA SER A 424 37.68 2.08 3.51
C SER A 424 36.38 1.63 2.83
N GLU A 425 35.83 2.50 1.98
CA GLU A 425 34.68 2.20 1.12
C GLU A 425 34.96 1.00 0.20
N SER A 426 36.15 0.93 -0.41
CA SER A 426 36.57 -0.18 -1.27
C SER A 426 36.66 -1.51 -0.52
N GLU A 427 37.11 -1.47 0.74
CA GLU A 427 37.15 -2.66 1.61
C GLU A 427 35.73 -3.16 1.90
N SER A 428 34.79 -2.25 2.20
CA SER A 428 33.39 -2.61 2.42
C SER A 428 32.76 -3.27 1.17
N PHE A 429 33.10 -2.80 -0.04
CA PHE A 429 32.63 -3.41 -1.29
C PHE A 429 33.20 -4.82 -1.48
N GLU A 430 34.49 -5.00 -1.21
CA GLU A 430 35.18 -6.29 -1.31
C GLU A 430 34.67 -7.32 -0.28
N HIS A 431 34.49 -6.90 0.98
CA HIS A 431 33.90 -7.73 2.03
C HIS A 431 32.44 -8.11 1.75
N PHE A 432 31.62 -7.15 1.29
CA PHE A 432 30.24 -7.44 0.94
C PHE A 432 30.16 -8.41 -0.24
N ALA A 433 30.94 -8.19 -1.31
CA ALA A 433 30.96 -9.05 -2.49
C ALA A 433 31.38 -10.50 -2.18
N ARG A 434 32.35 -10.72 -1.29
CA ARG A 434 32.72 -12.08 -0.82
C ARG A 434 31.64 -12.73 0.03
N SER A 435 30.87 -11.95 0.79
CA SER A 435 29.82 -12.47 1.68
C SER A 435 28.56 -12.97 0.95
N GLN A 436 28.30 -12.51 -0.28
CA GLN A 436 27.06 -12.81 -1.02
C GLN A 436 27.30 -13.85 -2.14
N PRO A 437 26.83 -15.11 -2.01
CA PRO A 437 27.11 -16.16 -2.99
C PRO A 437 26.34 -16.00 -4.32
N ALA A 438 25.21 -15.29 -4.32
CA ALA A 438 24.39 -15.04 -5.52
C ALA A 438 24.75 -13.75 -6.28
N GLY A 439 25.89 -13.15 -5.95
CA GLY A 439 26.32 -11.85 -6.44
C GLY A 439 25.65 -10.66 -5.73
N SER A 440 26.28 -9.48 -5.83
CA SER A 440 25.98 -8.33 -4.96
C SER A 440 25.28 -7.15 -5.65
N THR A 441 24.55 -6.36 -4.86
CA THR A 441 24.16 -4.98 -5.18
C THR A 441 24.85 -4.03 -4.22
N LEU A 442 25.76 -3.20 -4.73
CA LEU A 442 26.60 -2.32 -3.91
C LEU A 442 26.05 -0.88 -3.86
N LEU A 443 26.08 -0.25 -2.70
CA LEU A 443 25.61 1.13 -2.51
C LEU A 443 26.78 2.09 -2.70
N ILE A 444 26.70 3.00 -3.67
CA ILE A 444 27.87 3.80 -4.11
C ILE A 444 27.83 5.27 -3.69
N ASP A 445 26.73 5.77 -3.14
CA ASP A 445 26.54 7.18 -2.79
C ASP A 445 26.72 7.48 -1.28
N THR A 446 27.72 6.86 -0.64
CA THR A 446 28.02 7.12 0.79
C THR A 446 28.96 8.31 1.00
N TYR A 447 29.92 8.51 0.08
CA TYR A 447 30.85 9.64 0.15
C TYR A 447 30.89 10.46 -1.16
N ASP A 448 31.10 9.80 -2.30
CA ASP A 448 31.12 10.41 -3.64
C ASP A 448 30.75 9.33 -4.67
N THR A 449 29.59 9.49 -5.32
CA THR A 449 28.95 8.48 -6.18
C THR A 449 29.81 8.10 -7.39
N GLU A 450 30.40 9.09 -8.05
CA GLU A 450 31.25 8.90 -9.23
C GLU A 450 32.64 8.35 -8.85
N GLN A 451 33.20 8.75 -7.71
CA GLN A 451 34.45 8.19 -7.20
C GLN A 451 34.25 6.74 -6.74
N ALA A 452 33.15 6.41 -6.08
CA ALA A 452 32.80 5.04 -5.70
C ALA A 452 32.60 4.13 -6.92
N ALA A 453 31.96 4.62 -7.98
CA ALA A 453 31.88 3.90 -9.25
C ALA A 453 33.27 3.63 -9.88
N ARG A 454 34.21 4.59 -9.78
CA ARG A 454 35.60 4.40 -10.22
C ARG A 454 36.39 3.43 -9.34
N LYS A 455 36.18 3.44 -8.02
CA LYS A 455 36.74 2.44 -7.09
C LYS A 455 36.23 1.03 -7.43
N LEU A 456 34.94 0.90 -7.75
CA LEU A 456 34.36 -0.39 -8.13
C LEU A 456 35.05 -0.99 -9.36
N LEU A 457 35.36 -0.19 -10.38
CA LEU A 457 36.07 -0.68 -11.59
C LEU A 457 37.41 -1.34 -11.29
N THR A 458 38.16 -0.89 -10.27
CA THR A 458 39.44 -1.51 -9.90
C THR A 458 39.28 -2.80 -9.09
N LEU A 459 38.12 -2.99 -8.44
CA LEU A 459 37.78 -4.19 -7.66
C LEU A 459 37.16 -5.30 -8.54
N LEU A 460 36.41 -4.96 -9.58
CA LEU A 460 35.66 -5.93 -10.39
C LEU A 460 36.53 -7.06 -11.01
N PRO A 461 37.73 -6.81 -11.59
CA PRO A 461 38.57 -7.88 -12.11
C PRO A 461 39.06 -8.85 -11.02
N LYS A 462 39.39 -8.32 -9.83
CA LYS A 462 39.82 -9.10 -8.67
C LYS A 462 38.68 -9.98 -8.14
N LEU A 463 37.49 -9.40 -8.00
CA LEU A 463 36.29 -10.12 -7.59
C LEU A 463 35.90 -11.22 -8.61
N ALA A 464 35.98 -10.93 -9.91
CA ALA A 464 35.71 -11.90 -10.97
C ALA A 464 36.69 -13.09 -10.93
N ALA A 465 37.98 -12.85 -10.68
CA ALA A 465 38.97 -13.92 -10.49
C ALA A 465 38.71 -14.79 -9.25
N GLU A 466 38.02 -14.26 -8.24
CA GLU A 466 37.54 -15.01 -7.06
C GLU A 466 36.16 -15.68 -7.27
N GLY A 467 35.60 -15.63 -8.49
CA GLY A 467 34.26 -16.13 -8.80
C GLY A 467 33.13 -15.30 -8.18
N ARG A 468 33.37 -14.02 -7.85
CA ARG A 468 32.41 -13.11 -7.21
C ARG A 468 31.86 -12.10 -8.20
N GLN A 469 30.54 -12.03 -8.29
CA GLN A 469 29.84 -11.15 -9.22
C GLN A 469 29.23 -9.93 -8.51
N VAL A 470 29.31 -8.77 -9.16
CA VAL A 470 28.51 -7.59 -8.80
C VAL A 470 27.44 -7.43 -9.87
N ASN A 471 26.18 -7.54 -9.46
CA ASN A 471 25.02 -7.61 -10.35
C ASN A 471 24.38 -6.23 -10.59
N ALA A 472 24.63 -5.28 -9.68
CA ALA A 472 24.15 -3.90 -9.74
C ALA A 472 24.92 -2.97 -8.79
N VAL A 473 24.79 -1.66 -9.04
CA VAL A 473 25.03 -0.58 -8.07
C VAL A 473 23.71 0.08 -7.69
N ARG A 474 23.63 0.69 -6.49
CA ARG A 474 22.50 1.50 -6.04
C ARG A 474 22.92 2.93 -5.72
N ILE A 475 22.06 3.87 -6.09
CA ILE A 475 22.09 5.30 -5.76
C ILE A 475 20.78 5.60 -4.98
N ASP A 476 20.86 6.20 -3.79
CA ASP A 476 19.71 6.52 -2.91
C ASP A 476 19.52 8.03 -2.68
N SER A 477 20.42 8.87 -3.22
CA SER A 477 20.52 10.31 -2.98
C SER A 477 21.01 11.13 -4.19
N GLY A 478 21.02 12.46 -4.05
CA GLY A 478 21.41 13.41 -5.09
C GLY A 478 20.37 13.54 -6.22
N ASP A 479 20.81 14.05 -7.38
CA ASP A 479 20.04 13.94 -8.62
C ASP A 479 20.26 12.54 -9.21
N LEU A 480 19.28 11.66 -9.00
CA LEU A 480 19.32 10.25 -9.39
C LEU A 480 19.50 10.07 -10.90
N GLY A 481 18.98 10.99 -11.73
CA GLY A 481 19.07 10.91 -13.18
C GLY A 481 20.46 11.32 -13.67
N GLU A 482 21.01 12.38 -13.10
CA GLU A 482 22.37 12.86 -13.40
C GLU A 482 23.46 11.91 -12.89
N HIS A 483 23.35 11.41 -11.65
CA HIS A 483 24.28 10.41 -11.15
C HIS A 483 24.15 9.08 -11.94
N ALA A 484 22.95 8.64 -12.31
CA ALA A 484 22.81 7.45 -13.16
C ALA A 484 23.53 7.61 -14.51
N ARG A 485 23.42 8.77 -15.19
CA ARG A 485 24.15 9.05 -16.44
C ARG A 485 25.67 8.99 -16.25
N ARG A 486 26.20 9.64 -15.21
CA ARG A 486 27.66 9.65 -14.94
C ARG A 486 28.18 8.28 -14.52
N VAL A 487 27.46 7.56 -13.67
CA VAL A 487 27.80 6.19 -13.24
C VAL A 487 27.76 5.22 -14.43
N ARG A 488 26.74 5.29 -15.30
CA ARG A 488 26.65 4.49 -16.53
C ARG A 488 27.86 4.73 -17.43
N ALA A 489 28.19 5.99 -17.73
CA ALA A 489 29.35 6.35 -18.54
C ALA A 489 30.68 5.89 -17.94
N ILE A 490 30.84 5.93 -16.60
CA ILE A 490 32.01 5.39 -15.90
C ILE A 490 32.07 3.86 -16.07
N LEU A 491 30.97 3.15 -15.80
CA LEU A 491 30.90 1.69 -15.92
C LEU A 491 31.18 1.23 -17.36
N ASP A 492 30.64 1.90 -18.37
CA ASP A 492 30.81 1.56 -19.78
C ASP A 492 32.24 1.81 -20.27
N ALA A 493 32.88 2.91 -19.82
CA ALA A 493 34.30 3.15 -20.06
C ALA A 493 35.22 2.09 -19.38
N GLY A 494 34.73 1.41 -18.35
CA GLY A 494 35.37 0.25 -17.73
C GLY A 494 34.96 -1.11 -18.30
N GLY A 495 34.17 -1.15 -19.39
CA GLY A 495 33.68 -2.37 -20.01
C GLY A 495 32.58 -3.11 -19.22
N GLN A 496 31.91 -2.44 -18.27
CA GLN A 496 30.97 -3.03 -17.31
C GLN A 496 29.50 -2.77 -17.67
N ALA A 497 29.15 -2.89 -18.95
CA ALA A 497 27.80 -2.68 -19.48
C ALA A 497 26.72 -3.53 -18.78
N GLN A 498 27.09 -4.72 -18.29
CA GLN A 498 26.23 -5.67 -17.60
C GLN A 498 25.93 -5.32 -16.12
N VAL A 499 26.68 -4.38 -15.52
CA VAL A 499 26.43 -3.93 -14.14
C VAL A 499 25.27 -2.94 -14.15
N ARG A 500 24.12 -3.37 -13.60
CA ARG A 500 22.87 -2.59 -13.59
C ARG A 500 22.89 -1.42 -12.61
N ILE A 501 22.05 -0.41 -12.85
CA ILE A 501 21.86 0.73 -11.96
C ILE A 501 20.46 0.66 -11.33
N LEU A 502 20.41 0.61 -10.00
CA LEU A 502 19.18 0.71 -9.22
C LEU A 502 19.09 2.08 -8.54
N ALA A 503 17.93 2.73 -8.60
CA ALA A 503 17.70 4.00 -7.90
C ALA A 503 16.70 3.83 -6.75
N SER A 504 16.94 4.49 -5.62
CA SER A 504 15.97 4.66 -4.54
C SER A 504 15.97 6.11 -4.03
N GLY A 505 15.46 6.39 -2.84
CA GLY A 505 15.35 7.77 -2.33
C GLY A 505 13.96 8.40 -2.52
N ASN A 506 12.99 8.01 -1.68
CA ASN A 506 11.63 8.60 -1.60
C ASN A 506 10.81 8.66 -2.91
N LEU A 507 11.15 7.83 -3.90
CA LEU A 507 10.43 7.72 -5.17
C LEU A 507 8.94 7.34 -5.03
N ASP A 508 8.18 7.71 -6.06
CA ASP A 508 6.81 7.30 -6.37
C ASP A 508 6.61 7.20 -7.89
N GLU A 509 5.39 6.92 -8.36
CA GLU A 509 5.06 6.79 -9.77
C GLU A 509 5.42 8.02 -10.62
N TYR A 510 5.39 9.23 -10.06
CA TYR A 510 5.75 10.44 -10.79
C TYR A 510 7.27 10.55 -10.91
N GLY A 511 8.01 10.37 -9.81
CA GLY A 511 9.48 10.36 -9.85
C GLY A 511 10.05 9.26 -10.76
N ILE A 512 9.43 8.08 -10.79
CA ILE A 512 9.80 6.98 -11.69
C ILE A 512 9.55 7.37 -13.15
N ARG A 513 8.35 7.87 -13.48
CA ARG A 513 8.01 8.36 -14.84
C ARG A 513 9.01 9.41 -15.30
N ASP A 514 9.29 10.40 -14.46
CA ASP A 514 10.07 11.59 -14.84
C ASP A 514 11.54 11.23 -15.10
N LEU A 515 12.11 10.31 -14.30
CA LEU A 515 13.45 9.76 -14.55
C LEU A 515 13.53 8.99 -15.89
N LEU A 516 12.53 8.17 -16.19
CA LEU A 516 12.50 7.40 -17.45
C LEU A 516 12.22 8.27 -18.68
N GLN A 517 11.35 9.28 -18.56
CA GLN A 517 11.11 10.27 -19.62
C GLN A 517 12.34 11.16 -19.88
N ALA A 518 13.13 11.45 -18.85
CA ALA A 518 14.43 12.11 -18.98
C ALA A 518 15.56 11.20 -19.47
N GLY A 519 15.27 9.95 -19.87
CA GLY A 519 16.24 9.00 -20.40
C GLY A 519 17.32 8.58 -19.39
N ALA A 520 17.03 8.59 -18.09
CA ALA A 520 17.98 8.14 -17.08
C ALA A 520 18.26 6.63 -17.24
N PRO A 521 19.55 6.20 -17.31
CA PRO A 521 19.90 4.79 -17.50
C PRO A 521 19.76 4.00 -16.20
N ILE A 522 18.51 3.72 -15.82
CA ILE A 522 18.13 3.01 -14.59
C ILE A 522 17.38 1.72 -14.95
N ASP A 523 17.80 0.61 -14.35
CA ASP A 523 17.29 -0.74 -14.60
C ASP A 523 16.18 -1.16 -13.61
N GLY A 524 16.06 -0.44 -12.49
CA GLY A 524 15.02 -0.66 -11.51
C GLY A 524 15.02 0.33 -10.35
N PHE A 525 13.93 0.31 -9.59
CA PHE A 525 13.66 1.27 -8.53
C PHE A 525 13.31 0.58 -7.20
N GLY A 526 13.95 1.04 -6.13
CA GLY A 526 13.62 0.70 -4.75
C GLY A 526 12.61 1.71 -4.19
N VAL A 527 11.34 1.33 -4.12
CA VAL A 527 10.25 2.23 -3.75
C VAL A 527 9.86 1.99 -2.28
N GLY A 528 9.93 3.05 -1.48
CA GLY A 528 9.78 2.98 -0.03
C GLY A 528 8.58 3.76 0.51
N THR A 529 8.88 4.87 1.20
CA THR A 529 7.95 5.68 2.01
C THR A 529 6.63 6.00 1.29
N ARG A 530 6.69 6.62 0.11
CA ARG A 530 5.51 7.18 -0.58
C ARG A 530 4.52 6.11 -1.06
N MET A 531 5.02 4.90 -1.36
CA MET A 531 4.17 3.75 -1.70
C MET A 531 3.57 3.13 -0.42
N ASN A 532 4.41 2.76 0.56
CA ASN A 532 3.97 2.03 1.76
C ASN A 532 3.01 2.81 2.67
N THR A 533 3.02 4.14 2.60
CA THR A 533 2.09 5.02 3.32
C THR A 533 0.96 5.53 2.45
N SER A 534 0.95 5.21 1.14
CA SER A 534 0.04 5.77 0.12
C SER A 534 -0.01 7.30 0.22
N ALA A 535 1.15 7.97 0.12
CA ALA A 535 1.33 9.35 0.57
C ALA A 535 0.50 10.41 -0.20
N ASP A 536 0.07 10.11 -1.43
CA ASP A 536 -0.90 10.90 -2.19
C ASP A 536 -2.32 10.85 -1.59
N LYS A 537 -2.69 9.71 -1.02
CA LYS A 537 -4.02 9.43 -0.47
C LYS A 537 -3.94 8.29 0.55
N PRO A 538 -3.76 8.58 1.86
CA PRO A 538 -3.52 7.57 2.89
C PRO A 538 -4.81 6.95 3.50
N TYR A 539 -5.97 7.15 2.87
CA TYR A 539 -7.26 6.55 3.23
C TYR A 539 -8.21 6.56 2.02
N LEU A 540 -9.28 5.75 2.03
CA LEU A 540 -10.33 5.77 1.00
C LEU A 540 -11.65 6.30 1.61
N ASP A 541 -12.53 6.90 0.81
CA ASP A 541 -13.91 7.20 1.24
C ASP A 541 -14.75 5.91 1.14
N CYS A 542 -14.40 4.92 1.97
CA CYS A 542 -15.01 3.61 1.98
C CYS A 542 -16.08 3.46 3.06
N ALA A 543 -16.96 2.48 2.89
CA ALA A 543 -18.00 2.16 3.86
C ALA A 543 -18.40 0.69 3.77
N TYR A 544 -18.55 0.04 4.93
CA TYR A 544 -19.29 -1.21 5.09
C TYR A 544 -20.69 -0.86 5.58
N LYS A 545 -21.79 -1.12 4.84
CA LYS A 545 -23.13 -0.66 5.26
C LYS A 545 -24.22 -1.69 5.02
N LEU A 546 -25.19 -1.68 5.95
CA LEU A 546 -26.43 -2.45 5.89
C LEU A 546 -27.26 -2.05 4.67
N GLN A 547 -27.58 -3.02 3.82
CA GLN A 547 -28.40 -2.85 2.62
C GLN A 547 -29.75 -3.57 2.74
N GLU A 548 -29.88 -4.55 3.63
CA GLU A 548 -31.07 -5.38 3.84
C GLU A 548 -31.06 -5.94 5.28
N TYR A 549 -32.22 -6.02 5.94
CA TYR A 549 -32.39 -6.63 7.26
C TYR A 549 -33.75 -7.34 7.33
N ALA A 550 -33.76 -8.61 7.74
CA ALA A 550 -34.94 -9.47 7.76
C ALA A 550 -35.68 -9.47 6.41
N GLY A 551 -34.94 -9.76 5.32
CA GLY A 551 -35.43 -9.72 3.94
C GLY A 551 -35.82 -8.34 3.39
N THR A 552 -35.89 -7.31 4.25
CA THR A 552 -36.38 -5.98 3.88
C THR A 552 -35.21 -5.08 3.47
N PRO A 553 -35.20 -4.49 2.26
CA PRO A 553 -34.17 -3.54 1.84
C PRO A 553 -34.09 -2.31 2.76
N ARG A 554 -32.88 -1.83 3.05
CA ARG A 554 -32.60 -0.68 3.93
C ARG A 554 -31.73 0.34 3.21
N ARG A 555 -32.12 1.62 3.26
CA ARG A 555 -31.43 2.74 2.62
C ARG A 555 -31.04 3.81 3.64
N LYS A 556 -29.90 4.46 3.45
CA LYS A 556 -29.49 5.65 4.20
C LYS A 556 -29.62 6.89 3.30
N ARG A 557 -30.43 7.88 3.70
CA ARG A 557 -30.73 9.10 2.90
C ARG A 557 -29.90 10.35 3.24
N SER A 558 -28.94 10.30 4.18
CA SER A 558 -28.19 11.50 4.58
C SER A 558 -27.46 12.17 3.40
N GLU A 559 -27.52 13.50 3.35
CA GLU A 559 -26.91 14.34 2.30
C GLU A 559 -25.46 13.95 1.97
N GLY A 560 -25.14 13.91 0.67
CA GLY A 560 -23.82 13.52 0.15
C GLY A 560 -23.37 12.07 0.45
N LYS A 561 -24.15 11.30 1.23
CA LYS A 561 -23.82 9.94 1.69
C LYS A 561 -25.04 9.01 1.64
N LEU A 562 -25.75 9.07 0.51
CA LEU A 562 -26.76 8.10 0.08
C LEU A 562 -26.16 6.68 0.00
N THR A 563 -27.02 5.67 0.01
CA THR A 563 -26.67 4.28 -0.33
C THR A 563 -27.67 3.67 -1.31
N TRP A 564 -27.26 2.60 -1.99
CA TRP A 564 -28.13 1.76 -2.81
C TRP A 564 -28.56 0.54 -1.98
N PRO A 565 -29.88 0.32 -1.73
CA PRO A 565 -30.33 -0.77 -0.87
C PRO A 565 -30.29 -2.13 -1.58
N GLY A 566 -30.52 -3.19 -0.83
CA GLY A 566 -30.55 -4.58 -1.32
C GLY A 566 -29.19 -5.17 -1.68
N ARG A 567 -29.19 -6.49 -1.87
CA ARG A 567 -28.07 -7.27 -2.42
C ARG A 567 -27.86 -6.83 -3.87
N LYS A 568 -26.69 -6.27 -4.19
CA LYS A 568 -26.35 -5.82 -5.54
C LYS A 568 -25.65 -6.88 -6.40
N ARG A 569 -25.41 -6.58 -7.66
CA ARG A 569 -24.53 -7.34 -8.55
C ARG A 569 -23.82 -6.39 -9.51
N ILE A 570 -22.61 -6.74 -9.93
CA ILE A 570 -21.79 -5.95 -10.85
C ILE A 570 -21.64 -6.73 -12.14
N CYS A 571 -22.21 -6.22 -13.23
CA CYS A 571 -22.18 -6.86 -14.54
C CYS A 571 -21.25 -6.11 -15.49
N ARG A 572 -20.01 -6.58 -15.64
CA ARG A 572 -19.01 -5.95 -16.52
C ARG A 572 -19.30 -6.23 -18.00
N ARG A 573 -19.36 -5.17 -18.79
CA ARG A 573 -19.53 -5.22 -20.24
C ARG A 573 -18.18 -5.04 -20.92
N TYR A 574 -18.02 -5.68 -22.09
CA TYR A 574 -16.83 -5.58 -22.91
C TYR A 574 -17.19 -5.13 -24.33
N HIS A 575 -16.26 -4.45 -24.99
CA HIS A 575 -16.31 -4.21 -26.43
C HIS A 575 -15.94 -5.50 -27.19
N ALA A 576 -16.17 -5.51 -28.51
CA ALA A 576 -15.91 -6.68 -29.36
C ALA A 576 -14.41 -7.07 -29.46
N ASP A 577 -13.51 -6.16 -29.10
CA ASP A 577 -12.06 -6.38 -28.98
C ASP A 577 -11.62 -6.94 -27.61
N GLY A 578 -12.56 -7.11 -26.67
CA GLY A 578 -12.30 -7.57 -25.30
C GLY A 578 -11.89 -6.49 -24.31
N THR A 579 -11.86 -5.21 -24.71
CA THR A 579 -11.63 -4.08 -23.78
C THR A 579 -12.86 -3.80 -22.92
N MET A 580 -12.65 -3.28 -21.71
CA MET A 580 -13.73 -3.01 -20.74
C MET A 580 -14.59 -1.80 -21.15
N ALA A 581 -15.89 -2.01 -21.33
CA ALA A 581 -16.85 -1.02 -21.86
C ALA A 581 -17.72 -0.31 -20.80
N GLY A 582 -17.60 -0.69 -19.54
CA GLY A 582 -18.39 -0.15 -18.42
C GLY A 582 -19.15 -1.25 -17.67
N ASP A 583 -19.45 -0.99 -16.40
CA ASP A 583 -20.12 -1.92 -15.51
C ASP A 583 -21.60 -1.52 -15.30
N THR A 584 -22.49 -2.50 -15.11
CA THR A 584 -23.87 -2.26 -14.66
C THR A 584 -23.98 -2.65 -13.19
N LEU A 585 -24.39 -1.70 -12.34
CA LEU A 585 -24.76 -1.97 -10.95
C LEU A 585 -26.29 -2.21 -10.89
N THR A 586 -26.69 -3.42 -10.51
CA THR A 586 -28.12 -3.80 -10.35
C THR A 586 -28.33 -4.69 -9.13
N VAL A 587 -29.52 -5.29 -8.97
CA VAL A 587 -29.90 -6.15 -7.84
C VAL A 587 -29.69 -7.65 -8.14
N VAL A 588 -29.49 -8.46 -7.11
CA VAL A 588 -29.57 -9.93 -7.24
C VAL A 588 -30.98 -10.32 -7.70
N GLY A 589 -31.06 -11.23 -8.67
CA GLY A 589 -32.31 -11.63 -9.32
C GLY A 589 -32.63 -10.87 -10.61
N ASP A 590 -32.05 -9.68 -10.83
CA ASP A 590 -32.15 -8.99 -12.11
C ASP A 590 -31.38 -9.73 -13.21
N GLN A 591 -32.05 -9.98 -14.33
CA GLN A 591 -31.52 -10.77 -15.45
C GLN A 591 -30.67 -9.88 -16.35
N GLN A 592 -29.39 -10.25 -16.48
CA GLN A 592 -28.38 -9.50 -17.21
C GLN A 592 -27.56 -10.45 -18.07
N ALA A 593 -27.21 -10.03 -19.29
CA ALA A 593 -26.48 -10.86 -20.24
C ALA A 593 -25.03 -11.21 -19.81
N ALA A 594 -24.47 -10.42 -18.88
CA ALA A 594 -23.18 -10.71 -18.24
C ALA A 594 -23.38 -11.35 -16.86
N GLY A 595 -22.38 -12.15 -16.45
CA GLY A 595 -22.29 -12.68 -15.08
C GLY A 595 -22.11 -11.60 -14.03
N ASP A 596 -22.24 -11.96 -12.76
CA ASP A 596 -21.83 -11.10 -11.64
C ASP A 596 -20.31 -11.23 -11.43
N LEU A 597 -19.62 -10.11 -11.18
CA LEU A 597 -18.23 -10.13 -10.72
C LEU A 597 -18.11 -10.52 -9.24
N LEU A 598 -19.17 -10.32 -8.45
CA LEU A 598 -19.19 -10.65 -7.03
C LEU A 598 -19.45 -12.16 -6.86
N LEU A 599 -18.39 -12.94 -6.63
CA LEU A 599 -18.45 -14.39 -6.59
C LEU A 599 -18.63 -14.91 -5.15
N PRO A 600 -19.34 -16.03 -4.94
CA PRO A 600 -19.43 -16.66 -3.64
C PRO A 600 -18.06 -17.23 -3.23
N VAL A 601 -17.58 -16.89 -2.04
CA VAL A 601 -16.24 -17.31 -1.54
C VAL A 601 -16.28 -18.00 -0.18
N MET A 602 -17.29 -17.71 0.64
CA MET A 602 -17.57 -18.38 1.91
C MET A 602 -19.07 -18.67 2.02
N ARG A 603 -19.41 -19.82 2.59
CA ARG A 603 -20.79 -20.21 2.95
C ARG A 603 -20.82 -20.91 4.29
N ASN A 604 -21.81 -20.59 5.13
CA ASN A 604 -21.95 -21.14 6.49
C ASN A 604 -20.64 -21.04 7.31
N GLY A 605 -19.94 -19.90 7.26
CA GLY A 605 -18.66 -19.66 7.93
C GLY A 605 -17.43 -20.38 7.35
N ARG A 606 -17.57 -21.14 6.25
CA ARG A 606 -16.49 -21.95 5.65
C ARG A 606 -16.16 -21.52 4.22
N ARG A 607 -14.88 -21.49 3.85
CA ARG A 607 -14.49 -21.15 2.47
C ARG A 607 -15.00 -22.22 1.48
N LEU A 608 -15.41 -21.78 0.29
CA LEU A 608 -15.79 -22.68 -0.80
C LEU A 608 -14.60 -23.30 -1.53
N ALA A 609 -13.43 -22.65 -1.46
CA ALA A 609 -12.16 -23.14 -1.99
C ALA A 609 -10.99 -22.56 -1.17
N PRO A 610 -9.79 -23.18 -1.19
CA PRO A 610 -8.57 -22.54 -0.73
C PRO A 610 -8.32 -21.22 -1.48
N SER A 611 -7.70 -20.23 -0.82
CA SER A 611 -7.32 -18.99 -1.49
C SER A 611 -6.32 -19.27 -2.63
N PRO A 612 -6.48 -18.61 -3.80
CA PRO A 612 -5.57 -18.79 -4.93
C PRO A 612 -4.15 -18.34 -4.57
N PRO A 613 -3.10 -18.97 -5.12
CA PRO A 613 -1.72 -18.53 -4.88
C PRO A 613 -1.51 -17.11 -5.41
N LEU A 614 -0.68 -16.32 -4.72
CA LEU A 614 -0.45 -14.90 -5.03
C LEU A 614 0.01 -14.65 -6.48
N SER A 615 0.66 -15.64 -7.10
CA SER A 615 1.04 -15.63 -8.52
C SER A 615 -0.16 -15.68 -9.48
N ALA A 616 -1.23 -16.41 -9.14
CA ALA A 616 -2.47 -16.45 -9.93
C ALA A 616 -3.27 -15.14 -9.76
N VAL A 617 -3.30 -14.58 -8.54
CA VAL A 617 -3.90 -13.26 -8.27
C VAL A 617 -3.22 -12.16 -9.07
N ARG A 618 -1.88 -12.16 -9.10
CA ARG A 618 -1.05 -11.26 -9.91
C ARG A 618 -1.30 -11.45 -11.43
N ALA A 619 -1.50 -12.68 -11.89
CA ALA A 619 -1.83 -12.96 -13.29
C ALA A 619 -3.20 -12.40 -13.66
N HIS A 620 -4.22 -12.61 -12.82
CA HIS A 620 -5.57 -12.05 -13.00
C HIS A 620 -5.55 -10.52 -13.10
N LEU A 621 -4.83 -9.82 -12.21
CA LEU A 621 -4.68 -8.36 -12.30
C LEU A 621 -4.00 -7.89 -13.59
N ARG A 622 -2.95 -8.58 -14.05
CA ARG A 622 -2.29 -8.27 -15.33
C ARG A 622 -3.29 -8.40 -16.49
N ASP A 623 -4.11 -9.45 -16.47
CA ASP A 623 -5.05 -9.77 -17.55
C ASP A 623 -6.29 -8.85 -17.52
N GLU A 624 -6.67 -8.34 -16.34
CA GLU A 624 -7.62 -7.23 -16.18
C GLU A 624 -7.04 -5.89 -16.69
N LEU A 625 -5.81 -5.55 -16.31
CA LEU A 625 -5.13 -4.33 -16.78
C LEU A 625 -4.96 -4.32 -18.31
N ALA A 626 -4.70 -5.47 -18.92
CA ALA A 626 -4.65 -5.62 -20.38
C ALA A 626 -5.99 -5.34 -21.08
N ARG A 627 -7.13 -5.41 -20.37
CA ARG A 627 -8.47 -5.08 -20.88
C ARG A 627 -8.91 -3.67 -20.52
N LEU A 628 -8.27 -3.00 -19.56
CA LEU A 628 -8.62 -1.65 -19.16
C LEU A 628 -8.27 -0.63 -20.27
N PRO A 629 -9.19 0.23 -20.72
CA PRO A 629 -8.90 1.27 -21.71
C PRO A 629 -7.67 2.10 -21.36
N GLU A 630 -6.76 2.26 -22.32
CA GLU A 630 -5.45 2.91 -22.15
C GLU A 630 -5.49 4.27 -21.43
N PRO A 631 -6.46 5.18 -21.66
CA PRO A 631 -6.53 6.44 -20.93
C PRO A 631 -6.62 6.27 -19.41
N LEU A 632 -7.31 5.23 -18.93
CA LEU A 632 -7.45 4.93 -17.50
C LEU A 632 -6.15 4.36 -16.90
N GLN A 633 -5.27 3.75 -17.71
CA GLN A 633 -3.95 3.29 -17.27
C GLN A 633 -2.96 4.44 -17.03
N ARG A 634 -3.25 5.66 -17.49
CA ARG A 634 -2.36 6.82 -17.33
C ARG A 634 -2.30 7.30 -15.87
N LEU A 635 -1.20 7.95 -15.50
CA LEU A 635 -1.04 8.56 -14.16
C LEU A 635 -1.90 9.81 -13.93
N ALA A 636 -2.37 10.44 -15.02
CA ALA A 636 -3.27 11.59 -14.99
C ALA A 636 -4.74 11.14 -14.87
N ALA A 637 -5.59 12.03 -14.38
CA ALA A 637 -7.03 11.79 -14.37
C ALA A 637 -7.56 11.67 -15.81
N ALA A 638 -8.36 10.65 -16.05
CA ALA A 638 -9.04 10.38 -17.32
C ALA A 638 -10.57 10.52 -17.15
N PRO A 639 -11.34 10.55 -18.25
CA PRO A 639 -12.80 10.45 -18.17
C PRO A 639 -13.21 9.21 -17.34
N PRO A 640 -14.14 9.31 -16.37
CA PRO A 640 -14.48 8.20 -15.50
C PRO A 640 -14.97 6.96 -16.25
N TYR A 641 -14.60 5.78 -15.76
CA TYR A 641 -15.10 4.51 -16.27
C TYR A 641 -16.64 4.43 -16.14
N PRO A 642 -17.39 3.99 -17.18
CA PRO A 642 -18.86 4.06 -17.15
C PRO A 642 -19.54 3.04 -16.22
N VAL A 643 -19.77 3.42 -14.96
CA VAL A 643 -20.59 2.66 -14.00
C VAL A 643 -22.06 3.12 -14.09
N THR A 644 -22.96 2.25 -14.55
CA THR A 644 -24.37 2.58 -14.79
C THR A 644 -25.31 1.86 -13.82
N VAL A 645 -26.15 2.62 -13.10
CA VAL A 645 -27.17 2.08 -12.19
C VAL A 645 -28.44 1.68 -12.96
N ALA A 646 -28.80 0.40 -12.91
CA ALA A 646 -29.93 -0.17 -13.62
C ALA A 646 -31.31 0.30 -13.08
N PRO A 647 -32.39 0.22 -13.89
CA PRO A 647 -33.74 0.57 -13.46
C PRO A 647 -34.22 -0.20 -12.23
N ALA A 648 -33.96 -1.51 -12.15
CA ALA A 648 -34.40 -2.35 -11.02
C ALA A 648 -33.82 -1.86 -9.67
N LEU A 649 -32.56 -1.43 -9.63
CA LEU A 649 -31.93 -0.91 -8.42
C LEU A 649 -32.44 0.50 -8.06
N LYS A 650 -32.84 1.31 -9.03
CA LYS A 650 -33.51 2.61 -8.79
C LYS A 650 -34.91 2.41 -8.22
N GLN A 651 -35.71 1.51 -8.82
CA GLN A 651 -37.04 1.15 -8.35
C GLN A 651 -37.01 0.57 -6.93
N LEU A 652 -36.02 -0.28 -6.61
CA LEU A 652 -35.81 -0.80 -5.25
C LEU A 652 -35.43 0.32 -4.26
N ALA A 653 -34.65 1.31 -4.71
CA ALA A 653 -34.28 2.46 -3.89
C ALA A 653 -35.48 3.35 -3.55
N GLU A 654 -36.33 3.66 -4.54
CA GLU A 654 -37.58 4.40 -4.30
C GLU A 654 -38.57 3.60 -3.44
N ALA A 655 -38.66 2.27 -3.62
CA ALA A 655 -39.54 1.42 -2.82
C ALA A 655 -39.10 1.37 -1.36
N ALA A 656 -37.78 1.29 -1.11
CA ALA A 656 -37.22 1.38 0.25
C ALA A 656 -37.50 2.75 0.89
N ASP A 657 -37.39 3.85 0.13
CA ASP A 657 -37.68 5.19 0.65
C ASP A 657 -39.16 5.37 0.99
N ARG A 658 -40.08 4.98 0.09
CA ARG A 658 -41.53 4.96 0.34
C ARG A 658 -41.89 4.14 1.58
N ALA A 659 -41.25 2.99 1.79
CA ALA A 659 -41.45 2.13 2.96
C ALA A 659 -40.95 2.76 4.29
N THR A 660 -40.17 3.84 4.25
CA THR A 660 -39.79 4.62 5.45
C THR A 660 -40.68 5.83 5.74
N GLY A 661 -41.76 6.03 4.96
CA GLY A 661 -42.64 7.21 5.07
C GLY A 661 -42.02 8.50 4.52
N LEU A 662 -40.81 8.43 3.96
CA LEU A 662 -40.11 9.56 3.36
C LEU A 662 -40.46 9.63 1.87
N GLN A 663 -41.22 10.65 1.46
CA GLN A 663 -41.44 10.95 0.04
C GLN A 663 -40.09 11.25 -0.68
N PRO A 664 -40.00 11.00 -2.01
CA PRO A 664 -38.75 11.11 -2.77
C PRO A 664 -38.08 12.48 -2.69
#